data_AF-A0AAD2Q6G7-F1
#
_entry.id   AF-A0AAD2Q6G7-F1
#
_cell.length_a   1.000
_cell.length_b   1.000
_cell.length_c   1.000
_cell.angle_alpha   90.00
_cell.angle_beta   90.00
_cell.angle_gamma   90.00
#
_symmetry.space_group_name_H-M   'P 1'
#
loop_
_entity.id
_entity.type
_entity.pdbx_description
1 polymer ?
#
loop_
_entity_poly.entity_id
_entity_poly.type
_entity_poly.pdbx_seq_one_letter_code
_entity_poly.pdbx_strand_id
1 'polypeptide(L)'
;MDCRHCVPGIAGVVSVGHERSSKRNFRDVSAYVCKLWVWITCGALLWTLTVCGRPQAALYVALNDAPNMNVSVYRDVWRPYIEIPPSPYRIPRASPQNHTTVKENDHSAMSYSTFDSGVSSSSTLKRKLPSEFPMQQLPAPAAFLKKARLEPVLPSVTPPAEVIKAHTYCHQCSKKRDKDDCAHCNHIKVDMIANDKPFKTRRCHNKYCRSCLKNRYDEDLDAIKSRLAPDEYESSRMGEGYNYTCPRCRDACNCSRCRKAKGLEATGKLANPANAANGTRTHSQGKASKLQGSSRTTAKTIGAVPTLKWTKLRMELSVEEAESRMHIREFVLRFFSKSMTKSHLEELDCIGGNGRARYEDGELVPWISEPCLKSVLIAFLSVLHEEETNAAIKRTIHVAIKDLKGAGVGLGKMWQILSSTRDALDASEPGSDDGNESDESETVPSFPDPMPLPDSAISNSRRTRSTGSFIVDTVQMIPVVLGLIDAVLETSVIRTELDNGAKESKDVSRDVKDAIRHANDLWDKSRKDTDNVQGGEFKAKRDAHRQLLLDIEGAGKVVMHRSNPRFAPLGSDRDGRVYYALSPNVTDSESAQEFIGLMSADDDDAARNAKSRRKKRPKREEERSALREWSWLVAIYGKKPPIQPGLLPFKPLAEDSQDNDDSDDDETTNKWWAIWQPAEVRKLATWLTITYRLGDDSISSPSTSTASSPSSDSSFNDRPIRMSPHASRSELLSLVSQLQDYAMSLDFRLREGDLVPALNTESDPKG
;
A
#
# COMPACT_ATOMS: atom_id res chain seq x y z
N MET A 1 52.05 -25.16 45.99
CA MET A 1 52.06 -24.28 44.81
C MET A 1 50.77 -23.52 44.84
N ASP A 2 50.79 -22.24 45.21
CA ASP A 2 49.79 -21.25 44.74
C ASP A 2 50.24 -19.84 45.09
N CYS A 3 50.16 -18.97 44.07
CA CYS A 3 50.64 -17.59 44.05
C CYS A 3 49.50 -16.62 44.37
N ARG A 4 49.71 -15.76 45.37
CA ARG A 4 49.91 -14.29 45.32
C ARG A 4 48.76 -13.42 44.79
N HIS A 5 48.22 -12.64 45.73
CA HIS A 5 47.72 -11.27 45.54
C HIS A 5 48.82 -10.30 45.08
N CYS A 6 48.43 -9.26 44.31
CA CYS A 6 48.89 -7.87 44.46
C CYS A 6 48.11 -6.87 43.58
N VAL A 7 47.71 -5.77 44.22
CA VAL A 7 47.29 -4.42 43.75
C VAL A 7 48.52 -3.69 43.14
N PRO A 8 48.49 -2.69 42.20
CA PRO A 8 48.01 -1.29 42.38
C PRO A 8 47.51 -0.58 41.08
N GLY A 9 47.06 0.68 41.02
CA GLY A 9 47.08 1.81 41.94
C GLY A 9 46.37 3.03 41.33
N ILE A 10 45.97 3.96 42.20
CA ILE A 10 45.34 5.25 41.90
C ILE A 10 46.44 6.32 41.88
N ALA A 11 46.45 7.17 40.85
CA ALA A 11 47.15 8.45 40.86
C ALA A 11 46.24 9.52 40.22
N GLY A 12 45.91 10.54 41.00
CA GLY A 12 45.12 11.68 40.56
C GLY A 12 45.96 12.76 39.90
N VAL A 13 45.31 13.58 39.07
CA VAL A 13 45.76 14.93 38.74
C VAL A 13 44.55 15.84 38.78
N VAL A 14 44.60 16.78 39.72
CA VAL A 14 43.73 17.95 39.84
C VAL A 14 44.19 19.00 38.82
N SER A 15 43.27 19.61 38.09
CA SER A 15 43.50 20.93 37.49
C SER A 15 42.24 21.77 37.54
N VAL A 16 42.43 22.99 38.04
CA VAL A 16 41.46 24.04 38.34
C VAL A 16 41.61 25.14 37.29
N GLY A 17 40.49 25.78 36.93
CA GLY A 17 40.44 27.03 36.15
C GLY A 17 39.88 26.78 34.74
N HIS A 18 38.97 27.57 34.17
CA HIS A 18 38.75 29.00 34.36
C HIS A 18 37.34 29.38 33.86
N GLU A 19 36.68 30.31 34.55
CA GLU A 19 35.46 30.99 34.14
C GLU A 19 35.59 31.65 32.75
N ARG A 20 34.50 31.63 31.96
CA ARG A 20 34.14 32.76 31.10
C ARG A 20 32.64 32.79 30.78
N SER A 21 32.02 33.81 31.36
CA SER A 21 30.70 34.37 31.07
C SER A 21 30.52 34.72 29.59
N SER A 22 29.36 34.37 29.00
CA SER A 22 28.83 35.09 27.85
C SER A 22 27.29 35.07 27.79
N LYS A 23 26.75 36.24 28.12
CA LYS A 23 25.45 36.87 27.87
C LYS A 23 24.49 36.16 26.89
N ARG A 24 23.32 35.75 27.41
CA ARG A 24 22.09 35.48 26.63
C ARG A 24 21.36 36.79 26.34
N ASN A 25 21.02 37.01 25.07
CA ASN A 25 20.15 38.09 24.64
C ASN A 25 18.67 37.69 24.81
N PHE A 26 17.92 38.61 25.40
CA PHE A 26 16.51 38.55 25.75
C PHE A 26 15.69 39.16 24.60
N ARG A 27 15.11 38.34 23.72
CA ARG A 27 14.04 38.74 22.79
C ARG A 27 13.21 37.50 22.43
N ASP A 28 12.12 37.25 23.16
CA ASP A 28 10.90 36.58 22.66
C ASP A 28 9.85 36.37 23.76
N VAL A 29 9.40 37.46 24.40
CA VAL A 29 8.26 37.44 25.34
C VAL A 29 6.95 37.92 24.68
N SER A 30 7.01 38.44 23.44
CA SER A 30 5.83 39.01 22.77
C SER A 30 4.90 37.98 22.10
N ALA A 31 5.34 36.74 21.88
CA ALA A 31 4.55 35.71 21.19
C ALA A 31 3.61 34.91 22.10
N TYR A 32 3.83 34.95 23.42
CA TYR A 32 3.03 34.19 24.40
C TYR A 32 1.76 34.92 24.85
N VAL A 33 1.75 36.26 24.84
CA VAL A 33 0.61 37.06 25.32
C VAL A 33 -0.56 37.03 24.32
N CYS A 34 -0.29 36.95 23.00
CA CYS A 34 -1.37 36.84 21.99
C CYS A 34 -2.06 35.47 21.97
N LYS A 35 -1.37 34.38 22.34
CA LYS A 35 -1.98 33.04 22.37
C LYS A 35 -2.88 32.83 23.58
N LEU A 36 -2.60 33.49 24.70
CA LEU A 36 -3.41 33.40 25.92
C LEU A 36 -4.72 34.20 25.79
N TRP A 37 -4.73 35.29 25.03
CA TRP A 37 -5.93 36.12 24.85
C TRP A 37 -6.97 35.47 23.93
N VAL A 38 -6.53 34.79 22.86
CA VAL A 38 -7.42 34.03 21.95
C VAL A 38 -8.08 32.83 22.65
N TRP A 39 -7.40 32.22 23.62
CA TRP A 39 -7.95 31.11 24.40
C TRP A 39 -9.02 31.56 25.40
N ILE A 40 -8.85 32.73 26.02
CA ILE A 40 -9.80 33.28 26.99
C ILE A 40 -11.08 33.80 26.29
N THR A 41 -10.98 34.36 25.08
CA THR A 41 -12.15 34.86 24.34
C THR A 41 -12.98 33.75 23.68
N CYS A 42 -12.37 32.63 23.26
CA CYS A 42 -13.12 31.49 22.72
C CYS A 42 -13.81 30.66 23.81
N GLY A 43 -13.29 30.64 25.04
CA GLY A 43 -13.92 29.94 26.16
C GLY A 43 -15.21 30.61 26.68
N ALA A 44 -15.33 31.94 26.54
CA ALA A 44 -16.49 32.69 27.03
C ALA A 44 -17.73 32.63 26.10
N LEU A 45 -17.53 32.39 24.80
CA LEU A 45 -18.61 32.29 23.81
C LEU A 45 -19.29 30.92 23.76
N LEU A 46 -18.64 29.87 24.30
CA LEU A 46 -19.21 28.52 24.38
C LEU A 46 -20.07 28.29 25.63
N TRP A 47 -20.05 29.20 26.60
CA TRP A 47 -20.77 29.04 27.88
C TRP A 47 -22.20 29.60 27.87
N THR A 48 -22.58 30.40 26.86
CA THR A 48 -23.90 31.05 26.77
C THR A 48 -24.93 30.31 25.92
N LEU A 49 -24.62 29.13 25.35
CA LEU A 49 -25.55 28.38 24.48
C LEU A 49 -26.13 27.08 25.11
N THR A 50 -25.85 26.80 26.38
CA THR A 50 -26.20 25.51 27.01
C THR A 50 -27.26 25.60 28.11
N VAL A 51 -28.24 26.50 27.97
CA VAL A 51 -29.40 26.59 28.88
C VAL A 51 -30.69 26.74 28.09
N CYS A 52 -31.28 25.62 27.67
CA CYS A 52 -32.73 25.46 27.45
C CYS A 52 -33.05 23.99 27.17
N GLY A 53 -33.43 23.25 28.22
CA GLY A 53 -33.93 21.87 28.11
C GLY A 53 -35.44 21.79 27.92
N ARG A 54 -35.91 20.72 27.28
CA ARG A 54 -37.23 20.08 27.50
C ARG A 54 -37.21 18.61 27.02
N PRO A 55 -37.98 17.70 27.66
CA PRO A 55 -37.87 16.25 27.47
C PRO A 55 -38.99 15.67 26.60
N GLN A 56 -38.75 14.55 25.92
CA GLN A 56 -39.82 13.65 25.48
C GLN A 56 -39.41 12.17 25.59
N ALA A 57 -40.08 11.49 26.51
CA ALA A 57 -40.32 10.06 26.48
C ALA A 57 -41.51 9.75 25.54
N ALA A 58 -41.60 8.48 25.12
CA ALA A 58 -42.65 7.81 24.33
C ALA A 58 -42.30 7.56 22.86
N LEU A 59 -41.78 6.36 22.57
CA LEU A 59 -42.29 5.46 21.53
C LEU A 59 -41.55 4.10 21.63
N TYR A 60 -42.13 3.16 22.39
CA TYR A 60 -41.88 1.73 22.29
C TYR A 60 -43.25 1.06 22.24
N VAL A 61 -43.33 -0.12 21.63
CA VAL A 61 -44.54 -0.91 21.28
C VAL A 61 -45.05 -0.68 19.85
N ALA A 62 -44.46 -1.41 18.92
CA ALA A 62 -45.16 -2.31 17.98
C ALA A 62 -44.17 -2.77 16.89
N LEU A 63 -43.67 -4.00 16.97
CA LEU A 63 -43.15 -4.80 15.84
C LEU A 63 -42.72 -6.18 16.38
N ASN A 64 -43.70 -7.04 16.65
CA ASN A 64 -43.51 -8.49 16.72
C ASN A 64 -44.68 -9.09 15.94
N ASP A 65 -44.41 -9.53 14.70
CA ASP A 65 -45.07 -10.64 13.99
C ASP A 65 -44.79 -10.55 12.47
N ALA A 66 -43.70 -11.18 12.02
CA ALA A 66 -43.56 -11.71 10.66
C ALA A 66 -42.37 -12.71 10.59
N PRO A 67 -42.59 -13.99 10.22
CA PRO A 67 -41.50 -14.92 9.95
C PRO A 67 -41.07 -14.84 8.48
N ASN A 68 -39.76 -15.06 8.23
CA ASN A 68 -39.08 -15.14 6.93
C ASN A 68 -38.90 -13.81 6.14
N MET A 69 -37.85 -13.06 6.49
CA MET A 69 -37.18 -12.18 5.53
C MET A 69 -35.67 -12.46 5.46
N ASN A 70 -35.20 -12.51 4.22
CA ASN A 70 -33.82 -12.74 3.79
C ASN A 70 -32.79 -11.83 4.48
N VAL A 71 -31.58 -12.40 4.64
CA VAL A 71 -30.34 -11.81 5.17
C VAL A 71 -29.86 -10.62 4.32
N SER A 72 -30.58 -9.50 4.41
CA SER A 72 -30.28 -8.21 3.75
C SER A 72 -30.10 -7.07 4.77
N VAL A 73 -30.18 -7.35 6.07
CA VAL A 73 -30.24 -6.33 7.14
C VAL A 73 -28.86 -5.95 7.72
N TYR A 74 -27.76 -6.62 7.34
CA TYR A 74 -26.44 -6.29 7.89
C TYR A 74 -25.81 -4.99 7.37
N ARG A 75 -26.44 -4.28 6.42
CA ARG A 75 -25.87 -3.07 5.83
C ARG A 75 -26.06 -1.79 6.65
N ASP A 76 -27.06 -1.73 7.53
CA ASP A 76 -27.46 -0.48 8.19
C ASP A 76 -27.07 -0.35 9.68
N VAL A 77 -26.49 -1.39 10.29
CA VAL A 77 -26.09 -1.35 11.73
C VAL A 77 -24.64 -0.89 11.95
N TRP A 78 -23.80 -0.82 10.92
CA TRP A 78 -22.35 -0.56 11.09
C TRP A 78 -21.87 0.87 10.78
N ARG A 79 -22.77 1.85 10.76
CA ARG A 79 -22.42 3.27 10.97
C ARG A 79 -22.99 3.76 12.31
N PRO A 80 -22.25 3.71 13.43
CA PRO A 80 -22.53 4.61 14.53
C PRO A 80 -21.66 5.86 14.39
N TYR A 81 -22.31 7.01 14.24
CA TYR A 81 -21.78 8.26 14.78
C TYR A 81 -21.64 8.02 16.29
N ILE A 82 -20.42 7.91 16.80
CA ILE A 82 -20.14 8.03 18.24
C ILE A 82 -19.48 9.39 18.42
N GLU A 83 -20.29 10.40 18.73
CA GLU A 83 -19.78 11.53 19.52
C GLU A 83 -19.44 10.97 20.90
N ILE A 84 -18.17 10.99 21.26
CA ILE A 84 -17.72 10.70 22.63
C ILE A 84 -17.97 11.98 23.44
N PRO A 85 -18.96 12.04 24.36
CA PRO A 85 -19.00 13.13 25.31
C PRO A 85 -17.80 12.99 26.26
N PRO A 86 -17.07 14.07 26.58
CA PRO A 86 -16.02 14.00 27.60
C PRO A 86 -16.65 13.63 28.94
N SER A 87 -16.21 12.52 29.54
CA SER A 87 -16.69 12.10 30.86
C SER A 87 -16.18 13.06 31.95
N PRO A 88 -17.03 13.45 32.92
CA PRO A 88 -16.65 14.34 34.00
C PRO A 88 -16.35 13.54 35.27
N TYR A 89 -15.07 13.31 35.59
CA TYR A 89 -14.68 12.98 36.96
C TYR A 89 -13.60 13.94 37.49
N ARG A 90 -14.03 14.71 38.49
CA ARG A 90 -13.22 15.57 39.35
C ARG A 90 -12.43 14.70 40.32
N ILE A 91 -11.12 14.87 40.37
CA ILE A 91 -10.29 14.47 41.51
C ILE A 91 -10.22 15.66 42.48
N PRO A 92 -10.58 15.54 43.76
CA PRO A 92 -10.37 16.61 44.74
C PRO A 92 -8.88 16.78 45.04
N ARG A 93 -8.39 18.01 44.88
CA ARG A 93 -7.11 18.49 45.42
C ARG A 93 -7.19 18.50 46.95
N ALA A 94 -6.32 17.75 47.62
CA ALA A 94 -5.96 17.98 49.02
C ALA A 94 -4.62 18.74 49.11
N SER A 95 -4.60 19.70 50.03
CA SER A 95 -3.53 20.66 50.34
C SER A 95 -2.33 20.01 51.08
N PRO A 96 -1.16 20.68 51.16
CA PRO A 96 0.06 20.10 51.69
C PRO A 96 0.19 20.28 53.21
N GLN A 97 0.70 19.25 53.90
CA GLN A 97 1.26 19.41 55.25
C GLN A 97 2.65 18.75 55.35
N ASN A 98 3.60 19.64 55.64
CA ASN A 98 4.91 19.57 56.29
C ASN A 98 5.46 18.24 56.84
N HIS A 99 6.76 18.06 56.53
CA HIS A 99 7.89 17.63 57.38
C HIS A 99 7.66 16.62 58.51
N THR A 100 8.34 15.48 58.44
CA THR A 100 9.34 15.07 59.47
C THR A 100 10.31 14.02 58.92
N THR A 101 11.56 14.20 59.31
CA THR A 101 12.74 13.35 59.11
C THR A 101 12.69 12.09 59.97
N VAL A 102 12.90 10.90 59.39
CA VAL A 102 13.55 9.75 60.08
C VAL A 102 14.27 8.89 59.04
N LYS A 103 15.57 8.64 59.29
CA LYS A 103 16.38 7.60 58.66
C LYS A 103 16.01 6.25 59.26
N GLU A 104 15.91 5.21 58.45
CA GLU A 104 16.38 3.88 58.85
C GLU A 104 16.66 2.99 57.63
N ASN A 105 17.82 2.33 57.69
CA ASN A 105 18.22 1.22 56.84
C ASN A 105 17.24 0.05 57.07
N ASP A 106 16.90 -0.73 56.04
CA ASP A 106 17.38 -2.12 56.01
C ASP A 106 17.12 -2.85 54.68
N HIS A 107 17.93 -3.88 54.50
CA HIS A 107 17.99 -4.83 53.40
C HIS A 107 16.69 -5.62 53.17
N SER A 108 16.32 -5.84 51.90
CA SER A 108 15.74 -7.12 51.47
C SER A 108 15.78 -7.31 49.96
N ALA A 109 16.50 -8.36 49.58
CA ALA A 109 16.58 -8.90 48.24
C ALA A 109 15.25 -9.57 47.87
N MET A 110 14.70 -9.25 46.70
CA MET A 110 13.68 -10.10 46.07
C MET A 110 14.29 -10.85 44.89
N SER A 111 14.33 -12.17 45.09
CA SER A 111 14.62 -13.23 44.15
C SER A 111 13.64 -13.23 42.97
N TYR A 112 14.16 -13.16 41.74
CA TYR A 112 13.46 -13.63 40.55
C TYR A 112 13.63 -15.14 40.45
N SER A 113 12.53 -15.89 40.56
CA SER A 113 12.49 -17.33 40.30
C SER A 113 12.39 -17.58 38.79
N THR A 114 13.52 -17.90 38.18
CA THR A 114 13.63 -18.51 36.86
C THR A 114 13.24 -19.99 37.00
N PHE A 115 12.12 -20.42 36.40
CA PHE A 115 11.85 -21.85 36.21
C PHE A 115 12.43 -22.28 34.86
N ASP A 116 13.64 -22.82 34.94
CA ASP A 116 14.27 -23.67 33.94
C ASP A 116 14.00 -25.13 34.33
N SER A 117 13.55 -25.95 33.39
CA SER A 117 13.49 -27.41 33.54
C SER A 117 13.43 -28.04 32.15
N GLY A 118 14.61 -28.18 31.56
CA GLY A 118 14.85 -29.23 30.57
C GLY A 118 14.90 -30.61 31.25
N VAL A 119 14.34 -31.62 30.59
CA VAL A 119 14.78 -33.01 30.76
C VAL A 119 15.05 -33.57 29.37
N SER A 120 16.34 -33.72 29.08
CA SER A 120 16.89 -34.46 27.95
C SER A 120 16.70 -35.96 28.17
N SER A 121 16.24 -36.66 27.13
CA SER A 121 16.45 -38.09 26.95
C SER A 121 16.82 -38.37 25.49
N SER A 122 18.12 -38.59 25.28
CA SER A 122 18.70 -39.02 24.02
C SER A 122 18.67 -40.54 23.95
N SER A 123 18.24 -41.13 22.84
CA SER A 123 18.81 -42.41 22.39
C SER A 123 18.74 -42.53 20.87
N THR A 124 19.93 -42.74 20.33
CA THR A 124 20.30 -42.93 18.94
C THR A 124 19.98 -44.33 18.46
N LEU A 125 19.25 -44.49 17.36
CA LEU A 125 19.35 -45.69 16.52
C LEU A 125 19.30 -45.32 15.03
N LYS A 126 20.48 -45.40 14.41
CA LYS A 126 20.69 -45.42 12.96
C LYS A 126 20.10 -46.72 12.39
N ARG A 127 19.17 -46.63 11.44
CA ARG A 127 18.81 -47.74 10.56
C ARG A 127 18.99 -47.29 9.10
N LYS A 128 20.04 -47.84 8.46
CA LYS A 128 20.21 -47.89 7.00
C LYS A 128 19.19 -48.87 6.43
N LEU A 129 18.71 -48.63 5.21
CA LEU A 129 18.24 -49.60 4.18
C LEU A 129 17.81 -48.79 2.91
N PRO A 130 17.71 -49.41 1.72
CA PRO A 130 18.54 -49.02 0.59
C PRO A 130 17.77 -48.80 -0.73
N SER A 131 18.55 -48.49 -1.77
CA SER A 131 18.43 -49.04 -3.14
C SER A 131 17.26 -48.61 -4.03
N GLU A 132 17.60 -47.70 -4.94
CA GLU A 132 17.34 -47.76 -6.40
C GLU A 132 16.05 -48.41 -6.91
N PHE A 133 15.18 -47.58 -7.50
CA PHE A 133 14.32 -47.98 -8.62
C PHE A 133 14.35 -46.94 -9.75
N PRO A 134 14.21 -47.38 -11.01
CA PRO A 134 14.66 -46.64 -12.18
C PRO A 134 13.61 -45.67 -12.74
N MET A 135 14.11 -44.56 -13.28
CA MET A 135 13.40 -43.63 -14.15
C MET A 135 12.87 -44.36 -15.40
N GLN A 136 11.54 -44.49 -15.51
CA GLN A 136 10.88 -44.78 -16.78
C GLN A 136 10.66 -43.48 -17.55
N GLN A 137 11.31 -43.38 -18.70
CA GLN A 137 11.07 -42.38 -19.74
C GLN A 137 9.69 -42.61 -20.37
N LEU A 138 8.87 -41.57 -20.44
CA LEU A 138 7.67 -41.53 -21.26
C LEU A 138 7.99 -40.92 -22.65
N PRO A 139 7.38 -41.44 -23.72
CA PRO A 139 7.69 -41.06 -25.10
C PRO A 139 6.99 -39.77 -25.54
N ALA A 140 7.66 -39.05 -26.45
CA ALA A 140 7.15 -37.87 -27.15
C ALA A 140 5.94 -38.19 -28.05
N PRO A 141 4.97 -37.29 -28.19
CA PRO A 141 3.97 -37.39 -29.25
C PRO A 141 4.40 -36.64 -30.51
N ALA A 142 4.06 -37.29 -31.63
CA ALA A 142 4.44 -37.00 -32.99
C ALA A 142 3.79 -35.74 -33.60
N ALA A 143 4.48 -35.26 -34.64
CA ALA A 143 4.09 -34.19 -35.54
C ALA A 143 2.72 -34.42 -36.21
N PHE A 144 1.91 -33.36 -36.27
CA PHE A 144 0.80 -33.23 -37.23
C PHE A 144 0.98 -31.97 -38.07
N LEU A 145 1.41 -32.17 -39.31
CA LEU A 145 1.29 -31.21 -40.41
C LEU A 145 -0.18 -31.16 -40.86
N LYS A 146 -0.84 -30.00 -40.77
CA LYS A 146 -2.09 -29.73 -41.48
C LYS A 146 -1.96 -28.49 -42.37
N LYS A 147 -2.21 -28.73 -43.66
CA LYS A 147 -2.30 -27.79 -44.77
C LYS A 147 -3.28 -26.64 -44.47
N ALA A 148 -2.82 -25.41 -44.68
CA ALA A 148 -3.69 -24.24 -44.78
C ALA A 148 -4.39 -24.20 -46.14
N ARG A 149 -5.72 -24.02 -46.11
CA ARG A 149 -6.61 -23.83 -47.26
C ARG A 149 -6.77 -22.33 -47.51
N LEU A 150 -6.38 -21.87 -48.70
CA LEU A 150 -6.57 -20.50 -49.17
C LEU A 150 -8.03 -20.31 -49.61
N GLU A 151 -8.66 -19.23 -49.12
CA GLU A 151 -9.92 -18.67 -49.62
C GLU A 151 -9.70 -17.17 -49.92
N PRO A 152 -10.31 -16.63 -51.00
CA PRO A 152 -9.98 -15.30 -51.53
C PRO A 152 -10.83 -14.19 -50.90
N VAL A 153 -10.17 -13.12 -50.45
CA VAL A 153 -10.82 -11.91 -49.90
C VAL A 153 -11.19 -10.96 -51.04
N LEU A 154 -12.48 -10.63 -51.14
CA LEU A 154 -13.01 -9.55 -51.97
C LEU A 154 -12.80 -8.18 -51.28
N PRO A 155 -12.51 -7.10 -52.04
CA PRO A 155 -12.23 -5.78 -51.47
C PRO A 155 -13.51 -5.03 -51.11
N SER A 156 -13.65 -4.68 -49.82
CA SER A 156 -14.67 -3.77 -49.32
C SER A 156 -14.15 -2.32 -49.36
N VAL A 157 -14.83 -1.49 -50.13
CA VAL A 157 -14.52 -0.06 -50.32
C VAL A 157 -15.01 0.71 -49.09
N THR A 158 -14.08 1.14 -48.24
CA THR A 158 -14.32 2.14 -47.19
C THR A 158 -13.94 3.55 -47.69
N PRO A 159 -14.68 4.60 -47.31
CA PRO A 159 -14.42 5.98 -47.72
C PRO A 159 -13.07 6.50 -47.15
N PRO A 160 -12.40 7.44 -47.84
CA PRO A 160 -11.04 7.85 -47.50
C PRO A 160 -11.00 8.52 -46.12
N ALA A 161 -10.46 7.80 -45.15
CA ALA A 161 -10.18 8.31 -43.82
C ALA A 161 -9.24 9.52 -43.91
N GLU A 162 -9.62 10.60 -43.26
CA GLU A 162 -8.83 11.82 -43.13
C GLU A 162 -7.47 11.45 -42.51
N VAL A 163 -6.42 11.48 -43.32
CA VAL A 163 -5.08 11.02 -42.94
C VAL A 163 -4.55 11.94 -41.84
N ILE A 164 -4.66 11.50 -40.58
CA ILE A 164 -4.06 12.19 -39.44
C ILE A 164 -2.54 12.21 -39.66
N LYS A 165 -2.02 13.37 -40.08
CA LYS A 165 -0.58 13.57 -40.29
C LYS A 165 0.14 13.30 -38.97
N ALA A 166 0.90 12.21 -38.92
CA ALA A 166 1.72 11.89 -37.77
C ALA A 166 2.82 12.96 -37.64
N HIS A 167 2.85 13.65 -36.50
CA HIS A 167 3.86 14.67 -36.23
C HIS A 167 4.97 14.11 -35.32
N THR A 168 6.15 14.70 -35.40
CA THR A 168 7.29 14.32 -34.58
C THR A 168 8.10 15.53 -34.12
N TYR A 169 8.86 15.39 -33.03
CA TYR A 169 9.65 16.48 -32.46
C TYR A 169 11.11 16.36 -32.88
N CYS A 170 11.68 17.46 -33.37
CA CYS A 170 13.10 17.53 -33.67
C CYS A 170 13.94 17.60 -32.39
N HIS A 171 14.94 16.74 -32.26
CA HIS A 171 15.89 16.72 -31.14
C HIS A 171 16.61 18.05 -30.94
N GLN A 172 17.02 18.71 -32.03
CA GLN A 172 17.84 19.92 -31.98
C GLN A 172 17.06 21.17 -31.60
N CYS A 173 15.89 21.41 -32.21
CA CYS A 173 15.11 22.63 -31.99
C CYS A 173 13.86 22.42 -31.12
N SER A 174 13.54 21.16 -30.78
CA SER A 174 12.35 20.76 -30.01
C SER A 174 11.01 21.23 -30.59
N LYS A 175 10.97 21.62 -31.87
CA LYS A 175 9.73 21.99 -32.58
C LYS A 175 9.05 20.75 -33.16
N LYS A 176 7.72 20.78 -33.16
CA LYS A 176 6.85 19.81 -33.85
C LYS A 176 7.00 19.98 -35.36
N ARG A 177 7.12 18.87 -36.08
CA ARG A 177 7.36 18.77 -37.52
C ARG A 177 6.58 17.60 -38.08
N ASP A 178 6.31 17.62 -39.37
CA ASP A 178 5.74 16.46 -40.05
C ASP A 178 6.77 15.33 -40.09
N LYS A 179 6.28 14.08 -40.05
CA LYS A 179 7.15 12.89 -40.12
C LYS A 179 8.02 12.90 -41.37
N ASP A 180 7.51 13.42 -42.49
CA ASP A 180 8.22 13.48 -43.76
C ASP A 180 9.30 14.56 -43.81
N ASP A 181 9.25 15.56 -42.94
CA ASP A 181 10.28 16.62 -42.85
C ASP A 181 11.34 16.33 -41.78
N CYS A 182 11.42 15.08 -41.31
CA CYS A 182 12.43 14.62 -40.37
C CYS A 182 13.13 13.34 -40.84
N ALA A 183 14.41 13.19 -40.48
CA ALA A 183 15.13 11.93 -40.50
C ALA A 183 15.22 11.36 -39.08
N HIS A 184 15.01 10.06 -38.94
CA HIS A 184 15.10 9.32 -37.69
C HIS A 184 16.33 8.42 -37.71
N CYS A 185 17.05 8.38 -36.59
CA CYS A 185 18.32 7.66 -36.51
C CYS A 185 18.14 6.14 -36.55
N ASN A 186 18.93 5.44 -37.36
CA ASN A 186 18.93 3.98 -37.46
C ASN A 186 20.01 3.31 -36.62
N HIS A 187 20.82 4.09 -35.90
CA HIS A 187 21.89 3.53 -35.09
C HIS A 187 21.33 2.70 -33.93
N ILE A 188 21.68 1.41 -33.90
CA ILE A 188 21.31 0.47 -32.83
C ILE A 188 22.35 0.61 -31.71
N LYS A 189 21.88 0.97 -30.52
CA LYS A 189 22.71 0.93 -29.31
C LYS A 189 22.55 -0.42 -28.64
N VAL A 190 23.68 -1.02 -28.31
CA VAL A 190 23.77 -2.20 -27.45
C VAL A 190 23.99 -1.68 -26.04
N ASP A 191 22.93 -1.54 -25.26
CA ASP A 191 23.06 -1.09 -23.87
C ASP A 191 23.47 -2.29 -23.01
N MET A 192 24.65 -2.22 -22.37
CA MET A 192 25.02 -3.18 -21.33
C MET A 192 24.14 -2.91 -20.12
N ILE A 193 23.23 -3.84 -19.81
CA ILE A 193 22.47 -3.78 -18.57
C ILE A 193 23.41 -4.30 -17.49
N ALA A 194 23.80 -3.45 -16.55
CA ALA A 194 24.46 -3.92 -15.33
C ALA A 194 23.54 -4.96 -14.66
N ASN A 195 24.10 -6.14 -14.35
CA ASN A 195 23.46 -7.37 -13.85
C ASN A 195 23.06 -8.39 -14.95
N ASP A 196 24.02 -9.22 -15.41
CA ASP A 196 23.91 -10.56 -16.06
C ASP A 196 22.75 -10.86 -17.03
N LYS A 197 22.06 -9.85 -17.56
CA LYS A 197 20.96 -10.00 -18.52
C LYS A 197 21.49 -9.87 -19.95
N PRO A 198 20.91 -10.62 -20.91
CA PRO A 198 21.31 -10.51 -22.32
C PRO A 198 21.15 -9.09 -22.84
N PHE A 199 22.09 -8.65 -23.68
CA PHE A 199 22.15 -7.31 -24.25
C PHE A 199 20.82 -6.93 -24.92
N LYS A 200 20.22 -5.80 -24.51
CA LYS A 200 19.07 -5.25 -25.22
C LYS A 200 19.57 -4.30 -26.30
N THR A 201 19.32 -4.67 -27.55
CA THR A 201 19.55 -3.80 -28.70
C THR A 201 18.35 -2.86 -28.85
N ARG A 202 18.59 -1.54 -28.82
CA ARG A 202 17.54 -0.53 -29.03
C ARG A 202 17.96 0.48 -30.09
N ARG A 203 17.03 0.82 -30.99
CA ARG A 203 17.24 1.87 -31.99
C ARG A 203 17.27 3.25 -31.33
N CYS A 204 18.14 4.13 -31.81
CA CYS A 204 18.20 5.52 -31.38
C CYS A 204 16.92 6.29 -31.73
N HIS A 205 16.18 6.76 -30.71
CA HIS A 205 14.92 7.51 -30.91
C HIS A 205 15.07 8.97 -31.37
N ASN A 206 16.28 9.46 -31.65
CA ASN A 206 16.48 10.88 -31.99
C ASN A 206 16.12 11.16 -33.45
N LYS A 207 15.40 12.27 -33.65
CA LYS A 207 14.92 12.73 -34.96
C LYS A 207 15.38 14.15 -35.23
N TYR A 208 15.71 14.47 -36.48
CA TYR A 208 16.19 15.80 -36.87
C TYR A 208 15.39 16.31 -38.06
N CYS A 209 14.91 17.55 -37.97
CA CYS A 209 14.16 18.17 -39.07
C CYS A 209 15.09 18.69 -40.17
N ARG A 210 14.58 18.81 -41.39
CA ARG A 210 15.31 19.31 -42.57
C ARG A 210 16.12 20.57 -42.27
N SER A 211 15.49 21.57 -41.66
CA SER A 211 16.15 22.84 -41.30
C SER A 211 17.33 22.70 -40.33
N CYS A 212 17.26 21.78 -39.36
CA CYS A 212 18.35 21.58 -38.40
C CYS A 212 19.49 20.75 -38.99
N LEU A 213 19.19 19.81 -39.89
CA LEU A 213 20.22 19.07 -40.63
C LEU A 213 21.00 20.00 -41.54
N LYS A 214 20.29 20.78 -42.37
CA LYS A 214 20.92 21.70 -43.31
C LYS A 214 21.69 22.82 -42.62
N ASN A 215 21.08 23.54 -41.68
CA ASN A 215 21.68 24.78 -41.16
C ASN A 215 22.75 24.55 -40.06
N ARG A 216 22.81 23.36 -39.45
CA ARG A 216 23.74 23.11 -38.32
C ARG A 216 24.73 21.99 -38.58
N TYR A 217 24.45 21.12 -39.53
CA TYR A 217 25.26 19.94 -39.83
C TYR A 217 25.60 19.85 -41.33
N ASP A 218 25.14 20.80 -42.15
CA ASP A 218 25.33 20.81 -43.60
C ASP A 218 24.89 19.51 -44.29
N GLU A 219 23.87 18.85 -43.72
CA GLU A 219 23.28 17.62 -44.23
C GLU A 219 21.93 17.90 -44.89
N ASP A 220 21.73 17.40 -46.12
CA ASP A 220 20.45 17.50 -46.81
C ASP A 220 19.56 16.29 -46.51
N LEU A 221 18.28 16.56 -46.19
CA LEU A 221 17.33 15.52 -45.77
C LEU A 221 17.01 14.57 -46.93
N ASP A 222 16.86 15.11 -48.13
CA ASP A 222 16.49 14.33 -49.31
C ASP A 222 17.66 13.42 -49.74
N ALA A 223 18.89 13.93 -49.66
CA ALA A 223 20.10 13.14 -49.85
C ALA A 223 20.29 12.04 -48.78
N ILE A 224 19.78 12.22 -47.56
CA ILE A 224 19.77 11.17 -46.53
C ILE A 224 18.75 10.09 -46.89
N LYS A 225 17.54 10.50 -47.29
CA LYS A 225 16.45 9.57 -47.63
C LYS A 225 16.70 8.78 -48.93
N SER A 226 17.49 9.32 -49.84
CA SER A 226 17.87 8.65 -51.10
C SER A 226 18.99 7.62 -50.93
N ARG A 227 19.70 7.61 -49.79
CA ARG A 227 20.70 6.58 -49.48
C ARG A 227 19.98 5.30 -49.07
N LEU A 228 19.65 4.49 -50.06
CA LEU A 228 19.16 3.12 -49.87
C LEU A 228 20.14 2.36 -48.97
N ALA A 229 19.62 1.57 -48.05
CA ALA A 229 20.47 0.73 -47.22
C ALA A 229 21.14 -0.35 -48.11
N PRO A 230 22.42 -0.71 -47.85
CA PRO A 230 23.20 -1.58 -48.73
C PRO A 230 22.66 -3.01 -48.88
N ASP A 231 21.68 -3.39 -48.05
CA ASP A 231 21.12 -4.74 -48.00
C ASP A 231 19.60 -4.67 -47.75
N GLU A 232 18.80 -5.30 -48.62
CA GLU A 232 17.34 -5.34 -48.51
C GLU A 232 16.87 -6.02 -47.21
N TYR A 233 17.71 -6.92 -46.67
CA TYR A 233 17.38 -7.71 -45.48
C TYR A 233 17.43 -6.90 -44.16
N GLU A 234 18.39 -5.98 -43.99
CA GLU A 234 18.43 -5.10 -42.79
C GLU A 234 17.40 -3.97 -42.85
N SER A 235 17.09 -3.49 -44.06
CA SER A 235 16.14 -2.40 -44.30
C SER A 235 14.72 -2.75 -43.84
N SER A 236 14.32 -4.01 -44.00
CA SER A 236 13.00 -4.52 -43.65
C SER A 236 12.73 -4.56 -42.13
N ARG A 237 13.78 -4.63 -41.29
CA ARG A 237 13.62 -4.65 -39.83
C ARG A 237 13.34 -3.29 -39.20
N MET A 238 13.58 -2.18 -39.91
CA MET A 238 13.54 -0.83 -39.30
C MET A 238 12.52 0.13 -39.91
N GLY A 239 11.73 -0.31 -40.90
CA GLY A 239 10.53 0.37 -41.40
C GLY A 239 10.77 1.72 -42.10
N GLU A 240 12.01 2.15 -42.26
CA GLU A 240 12.41 3.40 -42.90
C GLU A 240 13.53 3.06 -43.90
N GLY A 241 13.26 3.13 -45.20
CA GLY A 241 14.11 2.60 -46.28
C GLY A 241 15.42 3.37 -46.57
N TYR A 242 16.02 4.01 -45.55
CA TYR A 242 17.27 4.77 -45.68
C TYR A 242 18.18 4.50 -44.49
N ASN A 243 19.51 4.63 -44.66
CA ASN A 243 20.47 4.48 -43.56
C ASN A 243 20.95 5.85 -43.03
N TYR A 244 20.61 6.19 -41.79
CA TYR A 244 20.96 7.47 -41.16
C TYR A 244 21.46 7.34 -39.72
N THR A 245 22.72 7.72 -39.48
CA THR A 245 23.26 7.91 -38.12
C THR A 245 23.17 9.37 -37.73
N CYS A 246 22.47 9.72 -36.65
CA CYS A 246 22.24 11.11 -36.28
C CYS A 246 23.48 11.76 -35.62
N PRO A 247 23.59 13.11 -35.58
CA PRO A 247 24.67 13.83 -34.93
C PRO A 247 24.93 13.43 -33.47
N ARG A 248 23.91 12.98 -32.73
CA ARG A 248 24.10 12.52 -31.35
C ARG A 248 24.82 11.17 -31.29
N CYS A 249 24.55 10.26 -32.22
CA CYS A 249 25.22 8.97 -32.31
C CYS A 249 26.62 9.09 -32.94
N ARG A 250 26.85 10.10 -33.78
CA ARG A 250 28.19 10.48 -34.26
C ARG A 250 28.94 11.41 -33.32
N ASP A 251 28.39 11.64 -32.14
CA ASP A 251 28.99 12.51 -31.13
C ASP A 251 29.21 14.00 -31.50
N ALA A 252 28.65 14.47 -32.61
CA ALA A 252 28.74 15.84 -33.13
C ALA A 252 27.52 16.74 -32.78
N CYS A 253 26.57 16.28 -31.95
CA CYS A 253 25.35 17.05 -31.67
C CYS A 253 25.62 18.37 -30.93
N ASN A 254 25.18 19.48 -31.53
CA ASN A 254 25.33 20.84 -31.02
C ASN A 254 24.12 21.31 -30.17
N CYS A 255 23.25 20.41 -29.71
CA CYS A 255 22.17 20.79 -28.80
C CYS A 255 22.71 20.99 -27.38
N SER A 256 22.15 21.96 -26.65
CA SER A 256 22.61 22.31 -25.30
C SER A 256 22.60 21.10 -24.35
N ARG A 257 21.58 20.22 -24.45
CA ARG A 257 21.46 19.01 -23.62
C ARG A 257 22.59 18.02 -23.89
N CYS A 258 22.91 17.73 -25.16
CA CYS A 258 23.96 16.79 -25.52
C CYS A 258 25.36 17.32 -25.21
N ARG A 259 25.61 18.62 -25.39
CA ARG A 259 26.89 19.23 -25.02
C ARG A 259 27.11 19.23 -23.51
N LYS A 260 26.08 19.60 -22.72
CA LYS A 260 26.14 19.53 -21.26
C LYS A 260 26.38 18.10 -20.75
N ALA A 261 25.74 17.11 -21.36
CA ALA A 261 25.95 15.70 -21.00
C ALA A 261 27.40 15.22 -21.26
N LYS A 262 28.14 15.92 -22.12
CA LYS A 262 29.55 15.65 -22.43
C LYS A 262 30.53 16.58 -21.71
N GLY A 263 30.05 17.48 -20.86
CA GLY A 263 30.89 18.49 -20.22
C GLY A 263 31.39 19.60 -21.16
N LEU A 264 30.79 19.76 -22.35
CA LEU A 264 31.14 20.84 -23.29
C LEU A 264 30.24 22.06 -23.05
N GLU A 265 30.80 23.26 -23.17
CA GLU A 265 30.04 24.52 -23.12
C GLU A 265 29.00 24.59 -24.25
N ALA A 266 27.84 25.19 -23.99
CA ALA A 266 26.77 25.27 -24.98
C ALA A 266 27.17 26.19 -26.16
N THR A 267 27.05 25.73 -27.40
CA THR A 267 27.43 26.46 -28.64
C THR A 267 26.63 27.76 -28.91
N GLY A 268 25.76 28.19 -27.99
CA GLY A 268 24.88 29.34 -28.19
C GLY A 268 23.89 29.17 -29.35
N LYS A 269 23.14 30.24 -29.63
CA LYS A 269 22.33 30.35 -30.85
C LYS A 269 23.29 30.64 -32.00
N LEU A 270 23.74 29.61 -32.72
CA LEU A 270 24.49 29.77 -33.97
C LEU A 270 23.72 30.73 -34.88
N ALA A 271 24.32 31.89 -35.17
CA ALA A 271 23.77 32.85 -36.12
C ALA A 271 23.65 32.15 -37.49
N ASN A 272 22.51 32.29 -38.16
CA ASN A 272 22.35 31.76 -39.51
C ASN A 272 23.46 32.37 -40.40
N PRO A 273 24.32 31.56 -41.05
CA PRO A 273 25.39 32.08 -41.90
C PRO A 273 24.87 32.93 -43.07
N ALA A 274 23.59 32.78 -43.44
CA ALA A 274 22.92 33.62 -44.44
C ALA A 274 22.82 35.12 -44.07
N ASN A 275 22.97 35.49 -42.79
CA ASN A 275 22.94 36.89 -42.34
C ASN A 275 24.34 37.45 -42.02
N ALA A 276 25.42 36.66 -42.16
CA ALA A 276 26.78 37.11 -41.85
C ALA A 276 27.48 37.82 -43.02
N ALA A 277 26.89 37.84 -44.22
CA ALA A 277 27.47 38.47 -45.41
C ALA A 277 27.09 39.95 -45.61
N ASN A 278 26.20 40.52 -44.78
CA ASN A 278 25.84 41.95 -44.86
C ASN A 278 25.63 42.51 -43.44
N GLY A 279 26.64 43.17 -42.88
CA GLY A 279 26.52 43.73 -41.54
C GLY A 279 27.78 44.43 -41.06
N THR A 280 28.07 45.57 -41.67
CA THR A 280 29.13 46.51 -41.30
C THR A 280 28.96 47.00 -39.86
N ARG A 281 30.11 47.16 -39.22
CA ARG A 281 30.41 47.73 -37.88
C ARG A 281 29.47 48.86 -37.44
N THR A 282 29.10 48.86 -36.16
CA THR A 282 29.20 50.06 -35.30
C THR A 282 29.17 49.67 -33.82
N HIS A 283 30.14 50.26 -33.10
CA HIS A 283 30.26 50.32 -31.65
C HIS A 283 29.09 51.07 -31.02
N SER A 284 28.62 50.63 -29.85
CA SER A 284 28.40 51.54 -28.71
C SER A 284 28.18 50.77 -27.41
N GLN A 285 29.05 51.08 -26.45
CA GLN A 285 28.90 50.81 -25.03
C GLN A 285 27.63 51.48 -24.47
N GLY A 286 26.98 50.87 -23.48
CA GLY A 286 25.88 51.55 -22.79
C GLY A 286 25.16 50.72 -21.71
N LYS A 287 25.62 50.90 -20.47
CA LYS A 287 24.89 51.03 -19.20
C LYS A 287 23.77 50.04 -18.81
N ALA A 288 23.94 49.62 -17.54
CA ALA A 288 22.99 48.94 -16.69
C ALA A 288 21.58 49.57 -16.65
N SER A 289 20.57 48.71 -16.73
CA SER A 289 19.23 48.97 -16.20
C SER A 289 18.57 47.68 -15.75
N LYS A 290 18.43 47.58 -14.43
CA LYS A 290 17.62 46.64 -13.66
C LYS A 290 16.15 46.77 -14.10
N LEU A 291 15.62 45.75 -14.76
CA LEU A 291 14.18 45.63 -15.05
C LEU A 291 13.64 44.32 -14.49
N GLN A 292 12.58 44.48 -13.71
CA GLN A 292 11.79 43.44 -13.06
C GLN A 292 11.25 42.46 -14.10
N GLY A 293 11.64 41.19 -13.96
CA GLY A 293 11.08 40.11 -14.75
C GLY A 293 9.67 39.78 -14.26
N SER A 294 8.67 40.25 -14.99
CA SER A 294 7.31 39.72 -14.97
C SER A 294 7.37 38.21 -15.26
N SER A 295 7.19 37.39 -14.23
CA SER A 295 7.07 35.93 -14.34
C SER A 295 5.80 35.59 -15.09
N ARG A 296 5.91 35.52 -16.41
CA ARG A 296 4.89 34.98 -17.31
C ARG A 296 4.60 33.54 -16.87
N THR A 297 3.52 33.35 -16.12
CA THR A 297 2.99 32.05 -15.70
C THR A 297 2.67 31.26 -16.98
N THR A 298 3.58 30.36 -17.35
CA THR A 298 3.34 29.40 -18.42
C THR A 298 2.16 28.54 -18.00
N ALA A 299 1.02 28.71 -18.69
CA ALA A 299 -0.17 27.89 -18.50
C ALA A 299 0.25 26.42 -18.46
N LYS A 300 0.05 25.79 -17.30
CA LYS A 300 0.44 24.40 -17.04
C LYS A 300 -0.50 23.54 -17.88
N THR A 301 -0.03 23.08 -19.05
CA THR A 301 -0.78 22.14 -19.88
C THR A 301 -1.23 20.98 -19.01
N ILE A 302 -2.55 20.79 -18.91
CA ILE A 302 -3.17 19.68 -18.19
C ILE A 302 -2.54 18.39 -18.74
N GLY A 303 -1.83 17.66 -17.87
CA GLY A 303 -1.11 16.45 -18.26
C GLY A 303 -2.07 15.42 -18.84
N ALA A 304 -1.61 14.66 -19.84
CA ALA A 304 -2.38 13.55 -20.37
C ALA A 304 -2.75 12.57 -19.25
N VAL A 305 -4.00 12.07 -19.27
CA VAL A 305 -4.50 11.08 -18.30
C VAL A 305 -3.62 9.83 -18.37
N PRO A 306 -3.03 9.38 -17.25
CA PRO A 306 -2.14 8.22 -17.28
C PRO A 306 -2.93 6.93 -17.60
N THR A 307 -2.37 6.08 -18.45
CA THR A 307 -2.90 4.73 -18.72
C THR A 307 -2.60 3.82 -17.54
N LEU A 308 -3.62 3.10 -17.06
CA LEU A 308 -3.54 2.19 -15.91
C LEU A 308 -3.55 0.73 -16.36
N LYS A 309 -2.74 -0.12 -15.73
CA LYS A 309 -2.76 -1.58 -15.94
C LYS A 309 -3.73 -2.26 -14.95
N TRP A 310 -4.99 -2.39 -15.37
CA TRP A 310 -6.01 -3.14 -14.63
C TRP A 310 -5.81 -4.64 -14.83
N THR A 311 -5.65 -5.41 -13.75
CA THR A 311 -5.50 -6.87 -13.82
C THR A 311 -6.72 -7.52 -13.17
N LYS A 312 -7.47 -8.36 -13.90
CA LYS A 312 -8.65 -9.07 -13.38
C LYS A 312 -8.21 -10.06 -12.30
N LEU A 313 -8.85 -10.03 -11.14
CA LEU A 313 -8.66 -11.05 -10.11
C LEU A 313 -9.41 -12.31 -10.51
N ARG A 314 -8.74 -13.47 -10.47
CA ARG A 314 -9.32 -14.77 -10.83
C ARG A 314 -10.19 -15.32 -9.70
N MET A 315 -11.27 -14.63 -9.37
CA MET A 315 -12.25 -15.11 -8.40
C MET A 315 -13.62 -14.49 -8.64
N GLU A 316 -14.63 -15.23 -8.22
CA GLU A 316 -16.05 -14.90 -8.36
C GLU A 316 -16.69 -14.68 -6.99
N LEU A 317 -16.04 -13.88 -6.15
CA LEU A 317 -16.60 -13.50 -4.86
C LEU A 317 -17.54 -12.30 -5.02
N SER A 318 -18.68 -12.35 -4.35
CA SER A 318 -19.48 -11.14 -4.13
C SER A 318 -18.71 -10.13 -3.26
N VAL A 319 -19.20 -8.89 -3.21
CA VAL A 319 -18.57 -7.86 -2.37
C VAL A 319 -18.69 -8.24 -0.90
N GLU A 320 -19.89 -8.67 -0.51
CA GLU A 320 -20.25 -9.01 0.86
C GLU A 320 -19.42 -10.18 1.38
N GLU A 321 -19.20 -11.19 0.53
CA GLU A 321 -18.38 -12.34 0.88
C GLU A 321 -16.90 -11.97 1.01
N ALA A 322 -16.36 -11.19 0.07
CA ALA A 322 -14.99 -10.72 0.16
C ALA A 322 -14.77 -9.84 1.40
N GLU A 323 -15.69 -8.91 1.69
CA GLU A 323 -15.64 -8.05 2.88
C GLU A 323 -15.68 -8.87 4.18
N SER A 324 -16.51 -9.91 4.23
CA SER A 324 -16.56 -10.83 5.39
C SER A 324 -15.22 -11.52 5.63
N ARG A 325 -14.60 -12.04 4.56
CA ARG A 325 -13.28 -12.68 4.62
C ARG A 325 -12.17 -11.69 5.00
N MET A 326 -12.21 -10.48 4.45
CA MET A 326 -11.27 -9.40 4.83
C MET A 326 -11.43 -9.03 6.29
N HIS A 327 -12.67 -8.91 6.78
CA HIS A 327 -12.95 -8.56 8.16
C HIS A 327 -12.37 -9.59 9.13
N ILE A 328 -12.63 -10.88 8.88
CA ILE A 328 -12.05 -11.97 9.67
C ILE A 328 -10.52 -11.92 9.62
N ARG A 329 -9.92 -11.77 8.43
CA ARG A 329 -8.47 -11.67 8.27
C ARG A 329 -7.88 -10.52 9.09
N GLU A 330 -8.45 -9.33 9.00
CA GLU A 330 -7.95 -8.14 9.69
C GLU A 330 -8.11 -8.26 11.20
N PHE A 331 -9.24 -8.79 11.67
CA PHE A 331 -9.48 -9.04 13.07
C PHE A 331 -8.48 -10.05 13.66
N VAL A 332 -8.31 -11.20 12.99
CA VAL A 332 -7.37 -12.24 13.40
C VAL A 332 -5.93 -11.72 13.38
N LEU A 333 -5.53 -11.02 12.33
CA LEU A 333 -4.16 -10.48 12.23
C LEU A 333 -3.87 -9.50 13.38
N ARG A 334 -4.84 -8.67 13.75
CA ARG A 334 -4.67 -7.66 14.79
C ARG A 334 -4.55 -8.28 16.18
N PHE A 335 -5.52 -9.10 16.57
CA PHE A 335 -5.64 -9.55 17.97
C PHE A 335 -5.01 -10.92 18.23
N PHE A 336 -4.76 -11.73 17.19
CA PHE A 336 -4.37 -13.12 17.32
C PHE A 336 -3.06 -13.47 16.58
N SER A 337 -2.32 -12.46 16.10
CA SER A 337 -1.03 -12.69 15.42
C SER A 337 0.01 -13.39 16.29
N LYS A 338 -0.07 -13.26 17.62
CA LYS A 338 0.84 -13.90 18.58
C LYS A 338 0.45 -15.33 18.94
N SER A 339 -0.85 -15.67 18.86
CA SER A 339 -1.38 -16.98 19.25
C SER A 339 -1.50 -17.96 18.08
N MET A 340 -1.45 -17.46 16.84
CA MET A 340 -1.54 -18.27 15.63
C MET A 340 -0.18 -18.47 14.94
N THR A 341 -0.04 -19.58 14.22
CA THR A 341 1.15 -19.84 13.41
C THR A 341 1.19 -18.91 12.19
N LYS A 342 2.39 -18.52 11.77
CA LYS A 342 2.59 -17.64 10.60
C LYS A 342 1.95 -18.21 9.33
N SER A 343 1.97 -19.52 9.14
CA SER A 343 1.35 -20.19 8.00
C SER A 343 -0.16 -20.01 7.94
N HIS A 344 -0.86 -20.07 9.08
CA HIS A 344 -2.31 -19.84 9.12
C HIS A 344 -2.65 -18.37 8.83
N LEU A 345 -1.83 -17.43 9.31
CA LEU A 345 -2.01 -16.00 9.03
C LEU A 345 -1.76 -15.66 7.56
N GLU A 346 -0.79 -16.31 6.91
CA GLU A 346 -0.53 -16.17 5.47
C GLU A 346 -1.68 -16.73 4.64
N GLU A 347 -2.30 -17.83 5.07
CA GLU A 347 -3.46 -18.42 4.39
C GLU A 347 -4.69 -17.49 4.43
N LEU A 348 -4.92 -16.79 5.54
CA LEU A 348 -6.00 -15.79 5.65
C LEU A 348 -5.82 -14.61 4.67
N ASP A 349 -4.59 -14.36 4.19
CA ASP A 349 -4.29 -13.29 3.22
C ASP A 349 -4.79 -13.62 1.79
N CYS A 350 -5.10 -14.91 1.54
CA CYS A 350 -5.68 -15.40 0.30
C CYS A 350 -7.21 -15.29 0.33
N ILE A 351 -7.76 -14.06 0.22
CA ILE A 351 -9.21 -13.81 0.29
C ILE A 351 -10.01 -14.67 -0.71
N GLY A 352 -9.47 -14.90 -1.91
CA GLY A 352 -10.07 -15.77 -2.94
C GLY A 352 -9.87 -17.28 -2.76
N GLY A 353 -9.23 -17.71 -1.67
CA GLY A 353 -8.79 -19.09 -1.47
C GLY A 353 -7.44 -19.42 -2.12
N ASN A 354 -6.96 -20.63 -1.90
CA ASN A 354 -5.60 -21.05 -2.29
C ASN A 354 -5.39 -21.29 -3.80
N GLY A 355 -6.42 -21.09 -4.63
CA GLY A 355 -6.35 -21.19 -6.10
C GLY A 355 -5.88 -22.55 -6.62
N ARG A 356 -6.01 -23.62 -5.82
CA ARG A 356 -5.68 -25.01 -6.21
C ARG A 356 -6.90 -25.78 -6.70
N ALA A 357 -8.11 -25.34 -6.35
CA ALA A 357 -9.32 -25.90 -6.91
C ALA A 357 -9.39 -25.51 -8.38
N ARG A 358 -9.47 -26.50 -9.27
CA ARG A 358 -9.90 -26.24 -10.64
C ARG A 358 -11.37 -25.81 -10.53
N TYR A 359 -11.70 -24.63 -11.03
CA TYR A 359 -13.06 -24.15 -11.12
C TYR A 359 -13.79 -25.04 -12.14
N GLU A 360 -14.30 -26.19 -11.69
CA GLU A 360 -15.38 -26.87 -12.42
C GLU A 360 -16.68 -26.15 -12.01
N ASP A 361 -17.47 -25.74 -13.01
CA ASP A 361 -18.58 -24.80 -12.88
C ASP A 361 -19.49 -25.11 -11.67
N GLY A 362 -19.47 -24.20 -10.68
CA GLY A 362 -20.38 -24.22 -9.54
C GLY A 362 -19.92 -25.01 -8.30
N GLU A 363 -18.68 -25.50 -8.26
CA GLU A 363 -18.10 -26.04 -7.02
C GLU A 363 -17.72 -24.91 -6.05
N LEU A 364 -18.11 -25.09 -4.79
CA LEU A 364 -17.81 -24.16 -3.72
C LEU A 364 -16.28 -24.12 -3.50
N VAL A 365 -15.69 -22.92 -3.55
CA VAL A 365 -14.23 -22.78 -3.41
C VAL A 365 -13.85 -22.65 -1.94
N PRO A 366 -13.01 -23.55 -1.41
CA PRO A 366 -12.57 -23.44 -0.03
C PRO A 366 -11.75 -22.20 0.20
N TRP A 367 -12.10 -21.47 1.25
CA TRP A 367 -11.44 -20.23 1.61
C TRP A 367 -10.10 -20.49 2.29
N ILE A 368 -10.11 -21.21 3.42
CA ILE A 368 -8.92 -21.56 4.20
C ILE A 368 -8.90 -23.06 4.47
N SER A 369 -7.76 -23.57 4.92
CA SER A 369 -7.63 -24.95 5.35
C SER A 369 -8.39 -25.19 6.65
N GLU A 370 -8.91 -26.42 6.83
CA GLU A 370 -9.57 -26.81 8.07
C GLU A 370 -8.69 -26.64 9.34
N PRO A 371 -7.37 -26.92 9.32
CA PRO A 371 -6.46 -26.60 10.43
C PRO A 371 -6.39 -25.11 10.77
N CYS A 372 -6.40 -24.24 9.76
CA CYS A 372 -6.41 -22.78 9.96
C CYS A 372 -7.70 -22.37 10.66
N LEU A 373 -8.87 -22.80 10.14
CA LEU A 373 -10.17 -22.52 10.74
C LEU A 373 -10.24 -23.02 12.19
N LYS A 374 -9.81 -24.26 12.46
CA LYS A 374 -9.75 -24.83 13.81
C LYS A 374 -8.91 -23.95 14.76
N SER A 375 -7.80 -23.41 14.27
CA SER A 375 -6.93 -22.54 15.06
C SER A 375 -7.60 -21.20 15.39
N VAL A 376 -8.33 -20.61 14.45
CA VAL A 376 -9.15 -19.39 14.67
C VAL A 376 -10.21 -19.66 15.74
N LEU A 377 -10.97 -20.75 15.61
CA LEU A 377 -12.03 -21.10 16.57
C LEU A 377 -11.49 -21.32 17.99
N ILE A 378 -10.37 -22.03 18.13
CA ILE A 378 -9.71 -22.24 19.44
C ILE A 378 -9.25 -20.90 20.02
N ALA A 379 -8.68 -20.01 19.20
CA ALA A 379 -8.20 -18.72 19.66
C ALA A 379 -9.33 -17.84 20.21
N PHE A 380 -10.47 -17.78 19.50
CA PHE A 380 -11.65 -17.02 19.94
C PHE A 380 -12.26 -17.58 21.22
N LEU A 381 -12.50 -18.90 21.28
CA LEU A 381 -13.04 -19.54 22.48
C LEU A 381 -12.11 -19.40 23.69
N SER A 382 -10.78 -19.35 23.47
CA SER A 382 -9.82 -19.15 24.56
C SER A 382 -9.97 -17.76 25.21
N VAL A 383 -10.20 -16.71 24.41
CA VAL A 383 -10.45 -15.36 24.93
C VAL A 383 -11.78 -15.31 25.70
N LEU A 384 -12.84 -15.89 25.14
CA LEU A 384 -14.14 -15.97 25.82
C LEU A 384 -14.03 -16.74 27.15
N HIS A 385 -13.29 -17.86 27.17
CA HIS A 385 -13.05 -18.64 28.38
C HIS A 385 -12.27 -17.86 29.46
N GLU A 386 -11.30 -17.03 29.08
CA GLU A 386 -10.51 -16.24 30.02
C GLU A 386 -11.37 -15.16 30.70
N GLU A 387 -12.20 -14.47 29.93
CA GLU A 387 -13.09 -13.39 30.40
C GLU A 387 -14.27 -13.90 31.25
N GLU A 388 -14.78 -15.08 30.94
CA GLU A 388 -16.01 -15.60 31.54
C GLU A 388 -15.92 -15.76 33.07
N THR A 389 -16.86 -15.14 33.78
CA THR A 389 -16.94 -15.19 35.24
C THR A 389 -17.84 -16.31 35.73
N ASN A 390 -18.87 -16.67 34.96
CA ASN A 390 -19.78 -17.75 35.30
C ASN A 390 -19.10 -19.11 35.15
N ALA A 391 -18.93 -19.82 36.27
CA ALA A 391 -18.20 -21.09 36.30
C ALA A 391 -18.84 -22.19 35.44
N ALA A 392 -20.16 -22.15 35.21
CA ALA A 392 -20.84 -23.11 34.35
C ALA A 392 -20.52 -22.84 32.87
N ILE A 393 -20.72 -21.59 32.42
CA ILE A 393 -20.40 -21.14 31.06
C ILE A 393 -18.91 -21.37 30.76
N LYS A 394 -18.03 -20.96 31.68
CA LYS A 394 -16.58 -21.16 31.56
C LYS A 394 -16.22 -22.63 31.37
N ARG A 395 -16.84 -23.54 32.13
CA ARG A 395 -16.63 -24.99 32.00
C ARG A 395 -17.10 -25.50 30.64
N THR A 396 -18.26 -25.05 30.16
CA THR A 396 -18.80 -25.41 28.84
C THR A 396 -17.83 -25.00 27.73
N ILE A 397 -17.34 -23.76 27.74
CA ILE A 397 -16.35 -23.27 26.77
C ILE A 397 -15.03 -24.06 26.89
N HIS A 398 -14.58 -24.37 28.10
CA HIS A 398 -13.36 -25.15 28.32
C HIS A 398 -13.45 -26.55 27.69
N VAL A 399 -14.59 -27.23 27.87
CA VAL A 399 -14.86 -28.53 27.25
C VAL A 399 -14.83 -28.41 25.73
N ALA A 400 -15.47 -27.38 25.16
CA ALA A 400 -15.44 -27.12 23.73
C ALA A 400 -14.00 -26.94 23.18
N ILE A 401 -13.14 -26.17 23.87
CA ILE A 401 -11.74 -26.00 23.50
C ILE A 401 -10.99 -27.34 23.53
N LYS A 402 -11.20 -28.15 24.58
CA LYS A 402 -10.57 -29.47 24.71
C LYS A 402 -11.01 -30.42 23.61
N ASP A 403 -12.31 -30.44 23.31
CA ASP A 403 -12.90 -31.29 22.29
C ASP A 403 -12.46 -30.85 20.89
N LEU A 404 -12.38 -29.54 20.61
CA LEU A 404 -11.81 -29.04 19.37
C LEU A 404 -10.35 -29.47 19.22
N LYS A 405 -9.53 -29.32 20.28
CA LYS A 405 -8.12 -29.77 20.26
C LYS A 405 -8.01 -31.27 19.96
N GLY A 406 -8.83 -32.10 20.61
CA GLY A 406 -8.86 -33.56 20.43
C GLY A 406 -9.54 -34.03 19.14
N ALA A 407 -10.41 -33.22 18.55
CA ALA A 407 -11.04 -33.51 17.28
C ALA A 407 -10.01 -33.49 16.15
N GLY A 408 -10.19 -34.36 15.17
CA GLY A 408 -9.48 -34.24 13.89
C GLY A 408 -9.86 -32.96 13.15
N VAL A 409 -9.39 -32.80 11.93
CA VAL A 409 -9.62 -31.57 11.13
C VAL A 409 -11.00 -31.49 10.47
N GLY A 410 -11.91 -32.45 10.68
CA GLY A 410 -13.20 -32.48 9.97
C GLY A 410 -14.19 -31.38 10.39
N LEU A 411 -14.68 -30.62 9.41
CA LEU A 411 -15.65 -29.52 9.58
C LEU A 411 -16.94 -29.90 10.32
N GLY A 412 -17.56 -31.03 9.95
CA GLY A 412 -18.77 -31.50 10.63
C GLY A 412 -18.57 -31.74 12.13
N LYS A 413 -17.38 -32.21 12.55
CA LYS A 413 -17.07 -32.39 13.98
C LYS A 413 -16.86 -31.06 14.68
N MET A 414 -16.17 -30.11 14.04
CA MET A 414 -16.00 -28.76 14.59
C MET A 414 -17.36 -28.10 14.84
N TRP A 415 -18.27 -28.18 13.88
CA TRP A 415 -19.62 -27.64 14.04
C TRP A 415 -20.46 -28.37 15.08
N GLN A 416 -20.38 -29.70 15.15
CA GLN A 416 -21.08 -30.45 16.20
C GLN A 416 -20.65 -30.00 17.61
N ILE A 417 -19.35 -29.72 17.80
CA ILE A 417 -18.85 -29.20 19.07
C ILE A 417 -19.39 -27.79 19.33
N LEU A 418 -19.33 -26.89 18.34
CA LEU A 418 -19.80 -25.51 18.48
C LEU A 418 -21.31 -25.42 18.71
N SER A 419 -22.13 -26.16 17.95
CA SER A 419 -23.58 -26.24 18.16
C SER A 419 -23.93 -26.78 19.55
N SER A 420 -23.28 -27.88 19.99
CA SER A 420 -23.47 -28.41 21.35
C SER A 420 -23.05 -27.40 22.43
N THR A 421 -22.03 -26.58 22.16
CA THR A 421 -21.59 -25.50 23.05
C THR A 421 -22.69 -24.44 23.12
N ARG A 422 -23.18 -23.96 21.97
CA ARG A 422 -24.26 -22.97 21.88
C ARG A 422 -25.52 -23.44 22.63
N ASP A 423 -25.99 -24.65 22.35
CA ASP A 423 -27.19 -25.20 23.00
C ASP A 423 -27.01 -25.29 24.54
N ALA A 424 -25.79 -25.58 25.00
CA ALA A 424 -25.48 -25.62 26.42
C ALA A 424 -25.36 -24.23 27.06
N LEU A 425 -24.99 -23.20 26.29
CA LEU A 425 -25.01 -21.80 26.72
C LEU A 425 -26.45 -21.30 26.85
N ASP A 426 -27.28 -21.55 25.84
CA ASP A 426 -28.70 -21.17 25.83
C ASP A 426 -29.48 -21.85 26.97
N ALA A 427 -29.17 -23.12 27.27
CA ALA A 427 -29.78 -23.84 28.39
C ALA A 427 -29.31 -23.35 29.77
N SER A 428 -28.22 -22.59 29.83
CA SER A 428 -27.67 -22.08 31.09
C SER A 428 -28.31 -20.78 31.54
N GLU A 429 -29.14 -20.12 30.72
CA GLU A 429 -29.95 -18.98 31.13
C GLU A 429 -30.97 -19.46 32.19
N PRO A 430 -30.76 -19.10 33.46
CA PRO A 430 -31.72 -19.48 34.48
C PRO A 430 -32.97 -18.65 34.23
N GLY A 431 -34.09 -19.31 33.96
CA GLY A 431 -35.42 -18.69 34.03
C GLY A 431 -35.77 -18.32 35.48
N SER A 432 -34.91 -17.54 36.16
CA SER A 432 -35.15 -17.04 37.49
C SER A 432 -36.26 -16.00 37.43
N ASP A 433 -37.47 -16.48 37.68
CA ASP A 433 -38.71 -15.73 37.94
C ASP A 433 -38.64 -14.90 39.24
N ASP A 434 -37.49 -14.90 39.91
CA ASP A 434 -37.21 -14.02 41.03
C ASP A 434 -36.92 -12.63 40.46
N GLY A 435 -37.96 -11.79 40.37
CA GLY A 435 -37.97 -10.41 39.84
C GLY A 435 -37.07 -9.40 40.56
N ASN A 436 -35.86 -9.81 40.90
CA ASN A 436 -34.78 -8.97 41.35
C ASN A 436 -34.07 -8.45 40.10
N GLU A 437 -34.11 -7.14 39.86
CA GLU A 437 -33.42 -6.45 38.77
C GLU A 437 -31.90 -6.73 38.86
N SER A 438 -31.46 -7.88 38.34
CA SER A 438 -30.05 -8.22 38.22
C SER A 438 -29.48 -7.51 37.01
N ASP A 439 -28.40 -6.77 37.27
CA ASP A 439 -27.49 -6.08 36.35
C ASP A 439 -27.56 -6.61 34.90
N GLU A 440 -28.26 -5.90 34.01
CA GLU A 440 -28.61 -6.28 32.62
C GLU A 440 -27.41 -6.44 31.65
N SER A 441 -26.18 -6.66 32.11
CA SER A 441 -24.98 -6.51 31.28
C SER A 441 -24.20 -7.79 30.93
N GLU A 442 -24.61 -8.96 31.41
CA GLU A 442 -23.90 -10.22 31.08
C GLU A 442 -24.47 -10.83 29.78
N THR A 443 -23.90 -10.44 28.64
CA THR A 443 -24.26 -10.97 27.31
C THR A 443 -23.68 -12.37 27.10
N VAL A 444 -24.54 -13.39 27.01
CA VAL A 444 -24.11 -14.75 26.66
C VAL A 444 -23.63 -14.78 25.20
N PRO A 445 -22.42 -15.32 24.90
CA PRO A 445 -21.91 -15.41 23.54
C PRO A 445 -22.85 -16.18 22.61
N SER A 446 -23.45 -15.51 21.63
CA SER A 446 -24.29 -16.13 20.61
C SER A 446 -23.63 -16.06 19.23
N PHE A 447 -23.79 -17.11 18.43
CA PHE A 447 -23.31 -17.15 17.06
C PHE A 447 -24.27 -17.92 16.13
N PRO A 448 -24.39 -17.51 14.87
CA PRO A 448 -25.37 -18.06 13.93
C PRO A 448 -24.99 -19.47 13.47
N ASP A 449 -25.92 -20.12 12.77
CA ASP A 449 -25.65 -21.37 12.05
C ASP A 449 -24.72 -21.15 10.85
N PRO A 450 -23.98 -22.20 10.42
CA PRO A 450 -23.21 -22.16 9.19
C PRO A 450 -24.13 -21.91 7.98
N MET A 451 -23.57 -21.33 6.92
CA MET A 451 -24.32 -21.18 5.67
C MET A 451 -24.77 -22.55 5.13
N PRO A 452 -25.99 -22.65 4.58
CA PRO A 452 -26.44 -23.87 3.93
C PRO A 452 -25.53 -24.20 2.74
N LEU A 453 -25.47 -25.48 2.36
CA LEU A 453 -24.84 -25.85 1.10
C LEU A 453 -25.60 -25.14 -0.05
N PRO A 454 -24.90 -24.64 -1.08
CA PRO A 454 -25.57 -24.21 -2.30
C PRO A 454 -26.29 -25.40 -2.94
N ASP A 455 -27.42 -25.11 -3.59
CA ASP A 455 -28.23 -26.11 -4.28
C ASP A 455 -27.43 -26.93 -5.31
N SER A 456 -26.40 -26.33 -5.92
CA SER A 456 -25.50 -27.01 -6.86
C SER A 456 -24.73 -28.17 -6.21
N ALA A 457 -24.27 -27.99 -4.95
CA ALA A 457 -23.49 -28.98 -4.23
C ALA A 457 -24.35 -30.13 -3.67
N ILE A 458 -25.64 -29.87 -3.41
CA ILE A 458 -26.59 -30.88 -2.88
C ILE A 458 -26.72 -32.07 -3.83
N SER A 459 -26.71 -31.83 -5.14
CA SER A 459 -26.90 -32.88 -6.17
C SER A 459 -25.80 -33.94 -6.17
N ASN A 460 -24.57 -33.57 -5.77
CA ASN A 460 -23.42 -34.47 -5.75
C ASN A 460 -23.28 -35.20 -4.39
N SER A 461 -23.86 -34.67 -3.31
CA SER A 461 -23.81 -35.28 -1.99
C SER A 461 -24.89 -36.35 -1.81
N ARG A 462 -24.72 -37.52 -2.43
CA ARG A 462 -25.64 -38.67 -2.32
C ARG A 462 -25.65 -39.38 -0.96
N ARG A 463 -25.01 -38.83 0.07
CA ARG A 463 -24.73 -39.58 1.31
C ARG A 463 -25.34 -38.93 2.55
N THR A 464 -26.13 -39.76 3.24
CA THR A 464 -26.57 -39.69 4.63
C THR A 464 -27.75 -38.78 4.96
N ARG A 465 -28.86 -39.40 5.38
CA ARG A 465 -30.15 -38.80 5.80
C ARG A 465 -30.11 -38.18 7.21
N SER A 466 -28.98 -37.66 7.68
CA SER A 466 -28.95 -36.99 8.98
C SER A 466 -29.58 -35.61 8.86
N THR A 467 -30.54 -35.28 9.73
CA THR A 467 -31.30 -34.02 9.77
C THR A 467 -30.49 -32.81 10.27
N GLY A 468 -29.15 -32.83 10.17
CA GLY A 468 -28.29 -31.75 10.64
C GLY A 468 -27.62 -30.98 9.51
N SER A 469 -27.23 -29.73 9.77
CA SER A 469 -26.45 -28.90 8.85
C SER A 469 -25.14 -29.61 8.49
N PHE A 470 -25.05 -30.04 7.23
CA PHE A 470 -23.83 -30.65 6.71
C PHE A 470 -22.84 -29.54 6.35
N ILE A 471 -21.58 -29.68 6.75
CA ILE A 471 -20.53 -28.72 6.42
C ILE A 471 -19.50 -29.42 5.57
N VAL A 472 -19.43 -29.00 4.31
CA VAL A 472 -18.49 -29.49 3.31
C VAL A 472 -17.26 -28.60 3.26
N ASP A 473 -17.44 -27.30 3.49
CA ASP A 473 -16.39 -26.32 3.26
C ASP A 473 -16.31 -25.28 4.39
N THR A 474 -15.10 -24.82 4.65
CA THR A 474 -14.76 -23.68 5.50
C THR A 474 -15.53 -22.39 5.20
N VAL A 475 -15.90 -22.12 3.95
CA VAL A 475 -16.66 -20.90 3.63
C VAL A 475 -18.03 -20.88 4.33
N GLN A 476 -18.66 -22.06 4.52
CA GLN A 476 -19.93 -22.16 5.25
C GLN A 476 -19.79 -21.72 6.71
N MET A 477 -18.58 -21.74 7.27
CA MET A 477 -18.31 -21.35 8.65
C MET A 477 -18.10 -19.84 8.83
N ILE A 478 -18.11 -19.04 7.76
CA ILE A 478 -17.92 -17.57 7.84
C ILE A 478 -18.91 -16.91 8.80
N PRO A 479 -20.24 -17.15 8.75
CA PRO A 479 -21.17 -16.53 9.69
C PRO A 479 -20.88 -16.89 11.15
N VAL A 480 -20.52 -18.15 11.40
CA VAL A 480 -20.15 -18.63 12.75
C VAL A 480 -18.93 -17.87 13.27
N VAL A 481 -17.90 -17.72 12.42
CA VAL A 481 -16.68 -16.98 12.77
C VAL A 481 -16.99 -15.50 13.02
N LEU A 482 -17.84 -14.87 12.21
CA LEU A 482 -18.26 -13.47 12.41
C LEU A 482 -19.03 -13.29 13.73
N GLY A 483 -19.97 -14.18 14.07
CA GLY A 483 -20.68 -14.13 15.36
C GLY A 483 -19.73 -14.29 16.56
N LEU A 484 -18.72 -15.16 16.43
CA LEU A 484 -17.67 -15.27 17.45
C LEU A 484 -16.78 -14.02 17.53
N ILE A 485 -16.52 -13.33 16.42
CA ILE A 485 -15.81 -12.04 16.44
C ILE A 485 -16.63 -11.01 17.24
N ASP A 486 -17.93 -10.94 17.01
CA ASP A 486 -18.82 -10.02 17.73
C ASP A 486 -18.80 -10.32 19.24
N ALA A 487 -18.93 -11.58 19.64
CA ALA A 487 -18.81 -11.96 21.05
C ALA A 487 -17.43 -11.64 21.65
N VAL A 488 -16.34 -11.88 20.90
CA VAL A 488 -14.98 -11.59 21.37
C VAL A 488 -14.74 -10.08 21.49
N LEU A 489 -15.32 -9.26 20.61
CA LEU A 489 -15.21 -7.80 20.64
C LEU A 489 -15.78 -7.18 21.93
N GLU A 490 -16.74 -7.84 22.57
CA GLU A 490 -17.35 -7.38 23.82
C GLU A 490 -16.44 -7.58 25.05
N THR A 491 -15.45 -8.48 24.96
CA THR A 491 -14.54 -8.81 26.08
C THR A 491 -13.63 -7.65 26.48
N SER A 492 -13.26 -7.58 27.76
CA SER A 492 -12.30 -6.58 28.27
C SER A 492 -10.88 -6.80 27.73
N VAL A 493 -10.53 -8.03 27.36
CA VAL A 493 -9.25 -8.38 26.73
C VAL A 493 -9.05 -7.59 25.43
N ILE A 494 -10.06 -7.58 24.55
CA ILE A 494 -9.98 -6.81 23.29
C ILE A 494 -9.95 -5.32 23.55
N ARG A 495 -10.74 -4.81 24.50
CA ARG A 495 -10.70 -3.39 24.90
C ARG A 495 -9.31 -2.96 25.37
N THR A 496 -8.66 -3.79 26.19
CA THR A 496 -7.30 -3.55 26.67
C THR A 496 -6.28 -3.59 25.53
N GLU A 497 -6.43 -4.52 24.58
CA GLU A 497 -5.57 -4.58 23.39
C GLU A 497 -5.77 -3.38 22.46
N LEU A 498 -6.98 -2.82 22.35
CA LEU A 498 -7.23 -1.56 21.62
C LEU A 498 -6.46 -0.39 22.25
N ASP A 499 -6.51 -0.26 23.58
CA ASP A 499 -5.79 0.78 24.33
C ASP A 499 -4.27 0.61 24.23
N ASN A 500 -3.79 -0.64 24.34
CA ASN A 500 -2.38 -0.99 24.12
C ASN A 500 -1.96 -0.62 22.69
N GLY A 501 -2.78 -0.94 21.69
CA GLY A 501 -2.52 -0.59 20.30
C GLY A 501 -2.40 0.92 20.08
N ALA A 502 -3.21 1.74 20.77
CA ALA A 502 -3.10 3.19 20.72
C ALA A 502 -1.82 3.73 21.38
N LYS A 503 -1.36 3.08 22.46
CA LYS A 503 -0.07 3.37 23.10
C LYS A 503 1.10 2.98 22.19
N GLU A 504 1.09 1.76 21.66
CA GLU A 504 2.10 1.26 20.72
C GLU A 504 2.21 2.17 19.48
N SER A 505 1.09 2.67 18.95
CA SER A 505 1.10 3.62 17.83
C SER A 505 1.86 4.91 18.14
N LYS A 506 1.73 5.43 19.36
CA LYS A 506 2.46 6.62 19.83
C LYS A 506 3.94 6.33 20.02
N ASP A 507 4.28 5.17 20.55
CA ASP A 507 5.66 4.73 20.72
C ASP A 507 6.35 4.56 19.36
N VAL A 508 5.72 3.86 18.40
CA VAL A 508 6.21 3.74 17.01
C VAL A 508 6.39 5.11 16.37
N SER A 509 5.45 6.04 16.57
CA SER A 509 5.56 7.41 16.06
C SER A 509 6.72 8.19 16.66
N ARG A 510 7.10 7.91 17.92
CA ARG A 510 8.30 8.47 18.57
C ARG A 510 9.55 7.85 17.96
N ASP A 511 9.60 6.53 17.85
CA ASP A 511 10.76 5.80 17.33
C ASP A 511 11.06 6.16 15.87
N VAL A 512 10.03 6.35 15.03
CA VAL A 512 10.17 6.87 13.66
C VAL A 512 10.79 8.28 13.64
N LYS A 513 10.36 9.17 14.54
CA LYS A 513 10.92 10.53 14.63
C LYS A 513 12.37 10.50 15.09
N ASP A 514 12.70 9.65 16.05
CA ASP A 514 14.06 9.51 16.57
C ASP A 514 14.98 8.87 15.52
N ALA A 515 14.51 7.87 14.78
CA ALA A 515 15.21 7.32 13.61
C ALA A 515 15.47 8.38 12.52
N ILE A 516 14.48 9.23 12.21
CA ILE A 516 14.65 10.34 11.26
C ILE A 516 15.67 11.37 11.78
N ARG A 517 15.64 11.71 13.07
CA ARG A 517 16.63 12.62 13.68
C ARG A 517 18.04 12.04 13.57
N HIS A 518 18.21 10.79 13.99
CA HIS A 518 19.48 10.09 13.93
C HIS A 518 20.02 10.01 12.50
N ALA A 519 19.19 9.65 11.52
CA ALA A 519 19.58 9.66 10.10
C ALA A 519 20.02 11.05 9.61
N ASN A 520 19.35 12.13 10.04
CA ASN A 520 19.77 13.49 9.70
C ASN A 520 21.09 13.89 10.38
N ASP A 521 21.33 13.47 11.62
CA ASP A 521 22.59 13.73 12.32
C ASP A 521 23.77 13.01 11.64
N LEU A 522 23.57 11.77 11.20
CA LEU A 522 24.54 11.02 10.39
C LEU A 522 24.81 11.72 9.04
N TRP A 523 23.75 12.19 8.38
CA TRP A 523 23.89 12.96 7.15
C TRP A 523 24.67 14.25 7.37
N ASP A 524 24.40 15.01 8.44
CA ASP A 524 25.11 16.24 8.74
C ASP A 524 26.59 16.00 9.10
N LYS A 525 26.93 14.86 9.72
CA LYS A 525 28.33 14.42 9.90
C LYS A 525 28.99 14.11 8.55
N SER A 526 28.38 13.23 7.75
CA SER A 526 28.89 12.83 6.43
C SER A 526 28.99 14.01 5.44
N ARG A 527 28.07 14.98 5.53
CA ARG A 527 28.09 16.20 4.72
C ARG A 527 29.35 17.03 4.98
N LYS A 528 29.74 17.20 6.25
CA LYS A 528 30.95 17.94 6.62
C LYS A 528 32.22 17.28 6.09
N ASP A 529 32.26 15.95 6.08
CA ASP A 529 33.41 15.19 5.55
C ASP A 529 33.49 15.24 4.02
N THR A 530 32.33 15.39 3.35
CA THR A 530 32.23 15.37 1.88
C THR A 530 32.27 16.74 1.21
N ASP A 531 32.35 17.84 1.97
CA ASP A 531 32.47 19.21 1.41
C ASP A 531 33.71 19.40 0.51
N ASN A 532 34.69 18.50 0.59
CA ASN A 532 35.90 18.48 -0.27
C ASN A 532 35.80 17.56 -1.50
N VAL A 533 34.70 16.80 -1.67
CA VAL A 533 34.57 15.75 -2.69
C VAL A 533 33.85 16.28 -3.95
N GLN A 534 34.23 15.80 -5.14
CA GLN A 534 33.64 16.20 -6.41
C GLN A 534 32.11 15.99 -6.44
N GLY A 535 31.36 16.96 -6.99
CA GLY A 535 29.90 17.06 -6.82
C GLY A 535 29.00 15.93 -7.35
N GLY A 536 29.55 14.94 -8.05
CA GLY A 536 28.80 13.74 -8.46
C GLY A 536 28.49 12.80 -7.29
N GLU A 537 29.48 12.51 -6.45
CA GLU A 537 29.35 11.63 -5.29
C GLU A 537 28.44 12.25 -4.23
N PHE A 538 28.60 13.56 -3.98
CA PHE A 538 27.74 14.31 -3.06
C PHE A 538 26.25 14.19 -3.41
N LYS A 539 25.93 14.27 -4.71
CA LYS A 539 24.55 14.11 -5.17
C LYS A 539 24.03 12.70 -4.90
N ALA A 540 24.83 11.66 -5.17
CA ALA A 540 24.46 10.27 -4.91
C ALA A 540 24.23 10.01 -3.42
N LYS A 541 25.13 10.50 -2.54
CA LYS A 541 24.99 10.42 -1.08
C LYS A 541 23.74 11.15 -0.58
N ARG A 542 23.43 12.33 -1.13
CA ARG A 542 22.21 13.09 -0.79
C ARG A 542 20.94 12.39 -1.24
N ASP A 543 20.95 11.82 -2.45
CA ASP A 543 19.80 11.09 -2.97
C ASP A 543 19.59 9.78 -2.16
N ALA A 544 20.66 9.13 -1.70
CA ALA A 544 20.61 7.99 -0.79
C ALA A 544 20.05 8.37 0.61
N HIS A 545 20.49 9.49 1.20
CA HIS A 545 19.92 9.99 2.45
C HIS A 545 18.41 10.29 2.33
N ARG A 546 18.02 10.97 1.26
CA ARG A 546 16.60 11.24 0.99
C ARG A 546 15.80 9.94 0.88
N GLN A 547 16.38 8.92 0.26
CA GLN A 547 15.76 7.61 0.14
C GLN A 547 15.64 6.92 1.50
N LEU A 548 16.68 6.97 2.33
CA LEU A 548 16.65 6.44 3.70
C LEU A 548 15.52 7.05 4.53
N LEU A 549 15.33 8.37 4.47
CA LEU A 549 14.24 9.05 5.17
C LEU A 549 12.86 8.54 4.71
N LEU A 550 12.67 8.37 3.40
CA LEU A 550 11.43 7.80 2.84
C LEU A 550 11.22 6.34 3.28
N ASP A 551 12.30 5.57 3.45
CA ASP A 551 12.22 4.19 3.94
C ASP A 551 11.87 4.13 5.42
N ILE A 552 12.39 5.05 6.26
CA ILE A 552 11.98 5.17 7.68
C ILE A 552 10.50 5.54 7.80
N GLU A 553 10.03 6.51 7.00
CA GLU A 553 8.61 6.89 6.95
C GLU A 553 7.72 5.73 6.46
N GLY A 554 8.15 5.04 5.40
CA GLY A 554 7.46 3.87 4.85
C GLY A 554 7.36 2.72 5.85
N ALA A 555 8.45 2.42 6.56
CA ALA A 555 8.47 1.44 7.64
C ALA A 555 7.50 1.82 8.75
N GLY A 556 7.51 3.09 9.17
CA GLY A 556 6.59 3.63 10.17
C GLY A 556 5.13 3.37 9.79
N LYS A 557 4.76 3.69 8.56
CA LYS A 557 3.41 3.42 8.03
C LYS A 557 3.06 1.94 8.06
N VAL A 558 3.97 1.05 7.66
CA VAL A 558 3.76 -0.41 7.70
C VAL A 558 3.48 -0.89 9.13
N VAL A 559 4.24 -0.44 10.12
CA VAL A 559 4.04 -0.84 11.52
C VAL A 559 2.75 -0.27 12.10
N MET A 560 2.43 0.99 11.80
CA MET A 560 1.25 1.69 12.34
C MET A 560 -0.09 1.01 11.96
N HIS A 561 -0.14 0.25 10.87
CA HIS A 561 -1.36 -0.48 10.46
C HIS A 561 -1.87 -1.45 11.55
N ARG A 562 -1.00 -2.00 12.40
CA ARG A 562 -1.41 -2.89 13.51
C ARG A 562 -2.35 -2.21 14.52
N SER A 563 -2.23 -0.90 14.64
CA SER A 563 -2.99 -0.10 15.60
C SER A 563 -4.26 0.51 15.01
N ASN A 564 -4.55 0.30 13.72
CA ASN A 564 -5.70 0.91 13.08
C ASN A 564 -7.01 0.36 13.67
N PRO A 565 -7.96 1.22 14.08
CA PRO A 565 -9.11 0.81 14.88
C PRO A 565 -10.11 -0.08 14.13
N ARG A 566 -10.22 0.05 12.80
CA ARG A 566 -11.16 -0.75 12.01
C ARG A 566 -10.71 -0.86 10.56
N PHE A 567 -10.90 -2.04 9.98
CA PHE A 567 -10.80 -2.24 8.54
C PHE A 567 -11.98 -1.57 7.83
N ALA A 568 -11.69 -0.75 6.82
CA ALA A 568 -12.68 -0.14 5.97
C ALA A 568 -12.13 -0.01 4.55
N PRO A 569 -13.01 0.09 3.53
CA PRO A 569 -12.58 0.50 2.20
C PRO A 569 -11.82 1.82 2.27
N LEU A 570 -10.80 2.00 1.42
CA LEU A 570 -10.08 3.26 1.26
C LEU A 570 -11.02 4.39 0.79
N GLY A 571 -12.06 4.02 0.05
CA GLY A 571 -13.11 4.91 -0.42
C GLY A 571 -13.78 4.37 -1.67
N SER A 572 -14.70 5.16 -2.21
CA SER A 572 -15.33 4.91 -3.50
C SER A 572 -15.09 6.10 -4.42
N ASP A 573 -15.21 5.89 -5.73
CA ASP A 573 -15.19 6.98 -6.68
C ASP A 573 -16.57 7.31 -7.26
N ARG A 574 -16.64 8.26 -8.20
CA ARG A 574 -17.94 8.65 -8.79
C ARG A 574 -18.53 7.60 -9.71
N ASP A 575 -17.76 6.64 -10.18
CA ASP A 575 -18.29 5.54 -10.99
C ASP A 575 -18.77 4.38 -10.11
N GLY A 576 -18.75 4.54 -8.78
CA GLY A 576 -19.16 3.51 -7.82
C GLY A 576 -18.12 2.41 -7.62
N ARG A 577 -16.88 2.60 -8.08
CA ARG A 577 -15.79 1.65 -7.79
C ARG A 577 -15.38 1.79 -6.33
N VAL A 578 -15.25 0.67 -5.64
CA VAL A 578 -14.83 0.62 -4.23
C VAL A 578 -13.39 0.11 -4.16
N TYR A 579 -12.55 0.80 -3.41
CA TYR A 579 -11.11 0.55 -3.32
C TYR A 579 -10.77 -0.03 -1.95
N TYR A 580 -10.04 -1.14 -1.94
CA TYR A 580 -9.61 -1.84 -0.73
C TYR A 580 -8.08 -1.99 -0.73
N ALA A 581 -7.47 -1.82 0.44
CA ALA A 581 -6.09 -2.21 0.69
C ALA A 581 -6.01 -2.82 2.09
N LEU A 582 -5.51 -4.05 2.16
CA LEU A 582 -5.40 -4.76 3.42
C LEU A 582 -4.15 -4.36 4.19
N SER A 583 -4.18 -4.52 5.51
CA SER A 583 -3.03 -4.26 6.36
C SER A 583 -1.86 -5.18 5.97
N PRO A 584 -0.59 -4.73 6.06
CA PRO A 584 0.57 -5.59 5.84
C PRO A 584 0.53 -6.84 6.72
N ASN A 585 1.10 -7.96 6.25
CA ASN A 585 1.15 -9.18 7.05
C ASN A 585 2.05 -9.01 8.29
N VAL A 586 2.00 -9.99 9.22
CA VAL A 586 2.80 -9.95 10.47
C VAL A 586 4.28 -9.84 10.15
N THR A 587 4.76 -10.61 9.17
CA THR A 587 6.18 -10.71 8.85
C THR A 587 6.74 -9.42 8.28
N ASP A 588 5.98 -8.67 7.51
CA ASP A 588 6.38 -7.38 6.94
C ASP A 588 6.36 -6.29 8.02
N SER A 589 5.38 -6.38 8.94
CA SER A 589 5.30 -5.48 10.08
C SER A 589 6.43 -5.70 11.09
N GLU A 590 6.82 -6.96 11.37
CA GLU A 590 7.98 -7.29 12.21
C GLU A 590 9.27 -6.76 11.61
N SER A 591 9.49 -6.95 10.30
CA SER A 591 10.70 -6.50 9.62
C SER A 591 10.78 -4.96 9.54
N ALA A 592 9.65 -4.29 9.31
CA ALA A 592 9.55 -2.84 9.40
C ALA A 592 9.84 -2.30 10.81
N GLN A 593 9.32 -2.96 11.85
CA GLN A 593 9.56 -2.58 13.24
C GLN A 593 11.03 -2.74 13.63
N GLU A 594 11.65 -3.86 13.23
CA GLU A 594 13.09 -4.05 13.39
C GLU A 594 13.86 -2.96 12.61
N PHE A 595 13.37 -2.50 11.45
CA PHE A 595 14.05 -1.47 10.64
C PHE A 595 14.09 -0.14 11.35
N ILE A 596 12.97 0.28 11.93
CA ILE A 596 12.89 1.49 12.74
C ILE A 596 13.82 1.37 13.95
N GLY A 597 13.75 0.26 14.70
CA GLY A 597 14.60 0.03 15.87
C GLY A 597 16.10 0.05 15.56
N LEU A 598 16.47 -0.46 14.38
CA LEU A 598 17.84 -0.40 13.88
C LEU A 598 18.30 1.02 13.52
N MET A 599 17.40 1.84 12.97
CA MET A 599 17.73 3.22 12.60
C MET A 599 17.71 4.18 13.79
N SER A 600 17.01 3.83 14.88
CA SER A 600 16.96 4.61 16.12
C SER A 600 18.04 4.26 17.14
N ALA A 601 18.81 3.18 16.94
CA ALA A 601 19.87 2.80 17.87
C ALA A 601 21.10 3.70 17.71
N ASP A 602 21.52 4.34 18.80
CA ASP A 602 22.75 5.16 18.85
C ASP A 602 24.04 4.32 18.88
N ASP A 603 23.92 3.01 19.18
CA ASP A 603 25.05 2.10 19.36
C ASP A 603 25.40 1.36 18.05
N ASP A 604 26.59 1.66 17.51
CA ASP A 604 27.14 1.02 16.32
C ASP A 604 27.23 -0.51 16.45
N ASP A 605 27.42 -1.04 17.66
CA ASP A 605 27.52 -2.49 17.90
C ASP A 605 26.14 -3.17 17.86
N ALA A 606 25.08 -2.48 18.34
CA ALA A 606 23.71 -2.96 18.19
C ALA A 606 23.31 -3.00 16.70
N ALA A 607 23.71 -1.98 15.93
CA ALA A 607 23.48 -1.92 14.49
C ALA A 607 24.18 -3.07 13.74
N ARG A 608 25.42 -3.41 14.13
CA ARG A 608 26.17 -4.54 13.55
C ARG A 608 25.54 -5.90 13.86
N ASN A 609 25.09 -6.12 15.09
CA ASN A 609 24.47 -7.39 15.48
C ASN A 609 23.13 -7.63 14.78
N ALA A 610 22.29 -6.60 14.67
CA ALA A 610 20.99 -6.73 14.02
C ALA A 610 21.09 -6.89 12.48
N LYS A 611 22.17 -6.39 11.83
CA LYS A 611 22.44 -6.67 10.41
C LYS A 611 22.56 -8.18 10.10
N SER A 612 23.04 -8.98 11.04
CA SER A 612 23.24 -10.44 10.83
C SER A 612 21.93 -11.24 10.75
N ARG A 613 20.83 -10.70 11.29
CA ARG A 613 19.53 -11.41 11.39
C ARG A 613 18.61 -11.22 10.19
N ARG A 614 18.93 -10.28 9.28
CA ARG A 614 18.02 -9.79 8.21
C ARG A 614 17.96 -10.60 6.92
N LYS A 615 18.05 -11.93 6.96
CA LYS A 615 17.99 -12.72 5.73
C LYS A 615 16.57 -13.14 5.36
N LYS A 616 15.61 -12.20 5.37
CA LYS A 616 14.30 -12.47 4.77
C LYS A 616 14.40 -12.24 3.27
N ARG A 617 14.05 -13.26 2.49
CA ARG A 617 14.06 -13.17 1.03
C ARG A 617 12.87 -12.28 0.60
N PRO A 618 13.09 -11.20 -0.16
CA PRO A 618 11.99 -10.44 -0.74
C PRO A 618 11.14 -11.36 -1.63
N LYS A 619 9.81 -11.20 -1.58
CA LYS A 619 8.88 -12.00 -2.39
C LYS A 619 9.20 -11.84 -3.87
N ARG A 620 9.22 -12.96 -4.59
CA ARG A 620 9.54 -12.94 -6.02
C ARG A 620 8.47 -12.15 -6.77
N GLU A 621 8.86 -11.48 -7.85
CA GLU A 621 7.92 -10.77 -8.73
C GLU A 621 6.81 -11.71 -9.24
N GLU A 622 7.15 -12.98 -9.50
CA GLU A 622 6.21 -14.04 -9.91
C GLU A 622 5.09 -14.26 -8.89
N GLU A 623 5.44 -14.40 -7.60
CA GLU A 623 4.47 -14.61 -6.51
C GLU A 623 3.53 -13.41 -6.38
N ARG A 624 4.06 -12.19 -6.49
CA ARG A 624 3.26 -10.95 -6.45
C ARG A 624 2.36 -10.81 -7.67
N SER A 625 2.86 -11.17 -8.86
CA SER A 625 2.09 -11.12 -10.10
C SER A 625 0.95 -12.15 -10.16
N ALA A 626 0.99 -13.19 -9.31
CA ALA A 626 -0.09 -14.15 -9.17
C ALA A 626 -1.31 -13.60 -8.40
N LEU A 627 -1.18 -12.44 -7.74
CA LEU A 627 -2.27 -11.73 -7.06
C LEU A 627 -3.03 -12.55 -6.00
N ARG A 628 -2.33 -13.52 -5.38
CA ARG A 628 -2.92 -14.37 -4.34
C ARG A 628 -3.02 -13.66 -3.01
N GLU A 629 -2.03 -12.84 -2.69
CA GLU A 629 -1.89 -12.15 -1.40
C GLU A 629 -2.47 -10.75 -1.47
N TRP A 630 -3.59 -10.53 -0.79
CA TRP A 630 -4.33 -9.27 -0.87
C TRP A 630 -3.63 -8.13 -0.13
N SER A 631 -2.73 -8.43 0.80
CA SER A 631 -1.87 -7.42 1.46
C SER A 631 -0.85 -6.76 0.53
N TRP A 632 -0.69 -7.25 -0.71
CA TRP A 632 0.26 -6.74 -1.71
C TRP A 632 -0.37 -6.01 -2.90
N LEU A 633 -1.67 -5.76 -2.86
CA LEU A 633 -2.40 -5.13 -3.94
C LEU A 633 -3.44 -4.12 -3.43
N VAL A 634 -3.87 -3.24 -4.32
CA VAL A 634 -5.12 -2.48 -4.18
C VAL A 634 -6.17 -3.27 -4.94
N ALA A 635 -7.14 -3.83 -4.22
CA ALA A 635 -8.30 -4.50 -4.80
C ALA A 635 -9.39 -3.47 -5.10
N ILE A 636 -10.02 -3.59 -6.26
CA ILE A 636 -11.02 -2.62 -6.75
C ILE A 636 -12.22 -3.41 -7.22
N TYR A 637 -13.37 -3.21 -6.60
CA TYR A 637 -14.62 -3.78 -7.06
C TYR A 637 -15.40 -2.76 -7.89
N GLY A 638 -15.79 -3.14 -9.10
CA GLY A 638 -16.64 -2.33 -9.97
C GLY A 638 -16.33 -2.49 -11.46
N LYS A 639 -16.84 -1.56 -12.26
CA LYS A 639 -16.62 -1.57 -13.71
C LYS A 639 -15.22 -1.06 -14.06
N LYS A 640 -14.57 -1.74 -15.00
CA LYS A 640 -13.33 -1.25 -15.59
C LYS A 640 -13.58 0.13 -16.21
N PRO A 641 -12.72 1.14 -15.99
CA PRO A 641 -12.90 2.44 -16.63
C PRO A 641 -12.94 2.28 -18.15
N PRO A 642 -13.87 2.95 -18.86
CA PRO A 642 -13.94 2.88 -20.31
C PRO A 642 -12.63 3.43 -20.90
N ILE A 643 -12.12 2.75 -21.93
CA ILE A 643 -10.94 3.22 -22.67
C ILE A 643 -11.33 4.55 -23.33
N GLN A 644 -10.59 5.62 -23.01
CA GLN A 644 -10.94 6.95 -23.51
C GLN A 644 -10.92 6.97 -25.05
N PRO A 645 -12.05 7.33 -25.70
CA PRO A 645 -12.13 7.38 -27.16
C PRO A 645 -11.17 8.45 -27.67
N GLY A 646 -10.16 8.04 -28.45
CA GLY A 646 -9.13 8.94 -29.01
C GLY A 646 -7.69 8.55 -28.66
N LEU A 647 -7.49 7.76 -27.61
CA LEU A 647 -6.25 6.99 -27.47
C LEU A 647 -6.44 5.70 -28.26
N LEU A 648 -5.92 5.67 -29.50
CA LEU A 648 -5.90 4.44 -30.30
C LEU A 648 -5.41 3.31 -29.39
N PRO A 649 -6.22 2.26 -29.15
CA PRO A 649 -5.78 1.14 -28.33
C PRO A 649 -4.49 0.67 -28.94
N PHE A 650 -3.39 0.74 -28.19
CA PHE A 650 -2.19 0.01 -28.57
C PHE A 650 -2.66 -1.43 -28.65
N LYS A 651 -2.85 -1.90 -29.90
CA LYS A 651 -3.23 -3.27 -30.20
C LYS A 651 -2.30 -4.11 -29.33
N PRO A 652 -2.81 -4.81 -28.30
CA PRO A 652 -1.96 -5.62 -27.45
C PRO A 652 -1.13 -6.46 -28.42
N LEU A 653 0.20 -6.32 -28.35
CA LEU A 653 1.07 -7.24 -29.06
C LEU A 653 0.56 -8.61 -28.69
N ALA A 654 0.07 -9.37 -29.67
CA ALA A 654 -0.52 -10.67 -29.48
C ALA A 654 0.43 -11.47 -28.59
N GLU A 655 0.15 -11.53 -27.30
CA GLU A 655 0.71 -12.53 -26.43
C GLU A 655 0.02 -13.80 -26.91
N ASP A 656 0.81 -14.75 -27.42
CA ASP A 656 0.37 -16.03 -27.98
C ASP A 656 -0.25 -16.95 -26.90
N SER A 657 -1.10 -16.41 -26.00
CA SER A 657 -1.93 -17.18 -25.10
C SER A 657 -3.07 -17.80 -25.90
N GLN A 658 -2.77 -18.98 -26.44
CA GLN A 658 -3.60 -19.81 -27.31
C GLN A 658 -4.76 -20.50 -26.55
N ASP A 659 -5.44 -19.77 -25.68
CA ASP A 659 -6.65 -20.21 -24.97
C ASP A 659 -7.81 -19.30 -25.39
N ASN A 660 -8.30 -19.52 -26.63
CA ASN A 660 -9.50 -18.87 -27.21
C ASN A 660 -10.76 -19.43 -26.54
N ASP A 661 -10.96 -19.12 -25.26
CA ASP A 661 -12.27 -19.23 -24.61
C ASP A 661 -12.82 -17.80 -24.41
N ASP A 662 -13.01 -17.12 -25.55
CA ASP A 662 -13.66 -15.81 -25.69
C ASP A 662 -15.17 -15.96 -25.39
N SER A 663 -15.52 -16.35 -24.17
CA SER A 663 -16.86 -16.05 -23.66
C SER A 663 -16.98 -14.51 -23.63
N ASP A 664 -18.07 -13.98 -24.18
CA ASP A 664 -18.39 -12.55 -24.24
C ASP A 664 -18.51 -11.98 -22.81
N ASP A 665 -17.37 -11.75 -22.19
CA ASP A 665 -17.24 -11.48 -20.76
C ASP A 665 -17.59 -10.01 -20.52
N ASP A 666 -18.89 -9.70 -20.63
CA ASP A 666 -19.51 -8.37 -20.63
C ASP A 666 -18.71 -7.37 -19.76
N GLU A 667 -17.97 -6.46 -20.41
CA GLU A 667 -17.19 -5.39 -19.74
C GLU A 667 -18.06 -4.49 -18.84
N THR A 668 -19.38 -4.64 -18.95
CA THR A 668 -20.39 -3.88 -18.19
C THR A 668 -20.65 -4.43 -16.78
N THR A 669 -20.19 -5.65 -16.47
CA THR A 669 -20.40 -6.32 -15.18
C THR A 669 -19.36 -5.88 -14.13
N ASN A 670 -19.80 -5.76 -12.87
CA ASN A 670 -18.89 -5.44 -11.77
C ASN A 670 -18.00 -6.65 -11.49
N LYS A 671 -16.68 -6.43 -11.50
CA LYS A 671 -15.67 -7.46 -11.30
C LYS A 671 -14.61 -6.98 -10.31
N TRP A 672 -13.84 -7.92 -9.79
CA TRP A 672 -12.67 -7.62 -8.97
C TRP A 672 -11.45 -7.36 -9.85
N TRP A 673 -10.81 -6.22 -9.62
CA TRP A 673 -9.58 -5.81 -10.26
C TRP A 673 -8.48 -5.59 -9.23
N ALA A 674 -7.23 -5.71 -9.65
CA ALA A 674 -6.08 -5.44 -8.80
C ALA A 674 -5.03 -4.55 -9.48
N ILE A 675 -4.41 -3.70 -8.66
CA ILE A 675 -3.20 -2.95 -8.98
C ILE A 675 -2.21 -3.16 -7.84
N TRP A 676 -1.05 -3.74 -8.13
CA TRP A 676 -0.09 -4.18 -7.11
C TRP A 676 1.28 -3.50 -7.20
N GLN A 677 1.61 -2.92 -8.36
CA GLN A 677 2.86 -2.19 -8.52
C GLN A 677 2.74 -0.78 -7.91
N PRO A 678 3.65 -0.35 -7.01
CA PRO A 678 3.53 0.97 -6.38
C PRO A 678 3.51 2.13 -7.37
N ALA A 679 4.26 2.02 -8.48
CA ALA A 679 4.23 3.00 -9.56
C ALA A 679 2.85 3.10 -10.23
N GLU A 680 2.16 1.97 -10.42
CA GLU A 680 0.80 1.94 -10.98
C GLU A 680 -0.23 2.45 -9.98
N VAL A 681 -0.07 2.19 -8.67
CA VAL A 681 -0.93 2.77 -7.62
C VAL A 681 -0.82 4.31 -7.59
N ARG A 682 0.39 4.87 -7.76
CA ARG A 682 0.57 6.33 -7.93
C ARG A 682 -0.07 6.87 -9.21
N LYS A 683 0.01 6.12 -10.31
CA LYS A 683 -0.71 6.47 -11.54
C LYS A 683 -2.21 6.45 -11.31
N LEU A 684 -2.75 5.49 -10.55
CA LEU A 684 -4.17 5.45 -10.18
C LEU A 684 -4.57 6.69 -9.38
N ALA A 685 -3.79 7.08 -8.37
CA ALA A 685 -4.04 8.31 -7.61
C ALA A 685 -4.01 9.57 -8.51
N THR A 686 -3.07 9.64 -9.45
CA THR A 686 -2.97 10.73 -10.44
C THR A 686 -4.15 10.70 -11.41
N TRP A 687 -4.57 9.50 -11.84
CA TRP A 687 -5.72 9.28 -12.71
C TRP A 687 -6.99 9.81 -12.05
N LEU A 688 -7.27 9.44 -10.80
CA LEU A 688 -8.41 9.95 -10.02
C LEU A 688 -8.39 11.49 -9.93
N THR A 689 -7.21 12.06 -9.67
CA THR A 689 -7.03 13.51 -9.58
C THR A 689 -7.39 14.22 -10.88
N ILE A 690 -6.96 13.70 -12.03
CA ILE A 690 -7.24 14.31 -13.35
C ILE A 690 -8.69 14.05 -13.77
N THR A 691 -9.16 12.79 -13.68
CA THR A 691 -10.50 12.37 -14.08
C THR A 691 -11.59 13.16 -13.35
N TYR A 692 -11.40 13.41 -12.05
CA TYR A 692 -12.38 14.13 -11.23
C TYR A 692 -12.03 15.59 -10.97
N ARG A 693 -11.03 16.15 -11.69
CA ARG A 693 -10.61 17.57 -11.59
C ARG A 693 -10.35 18.02 -10.14
N LEU A 694 -9.63 17.20 -9.38
CA LEU A 694 -9.33 17.48 -7.98
C LEU A 694 -8.27 18.58 -7.79
N GLY A 695 -7.50 18.93 -8.81
CA GLY A 695 -6.38 19.89 -8.70
C GLY A 695 -6.69 21.39 -8.93
N ASP A 696 -7.91 21.74 -9.36
CA ASP A 696 -8.23 23.11 -9.82
C ASP A 696 -8.85 24.01 -8.72
N ASP A 697 -8.25 24.06 -7.53
CA ASP A 697 -8.68 24.99 -6.47
C ASP A 697 -8.44 26.48 -6.82
N SER A 698 -7.84 26.77 -7.98
CA SER A 698 -7.45 28.13 -8.39
C SER A 698 -8.50 28.90 -9.19
N ILE A 699 -9.69 28.35 -9.45
CA ILE A 699 -10.67 28.96 -10.39
C ILE A 699 -11.85 29.66 -9.69
N SER A 700 -11.97 29.62 -8.37
CA SER A 700 -13.07 30.30 -7.65
C SER A 700 -12.59 31.33 -6.62
N SER A 701 -11.87 32.35 -7.09
CA SER A 701 -12.01 33.66 -6.46
C SER A 701 -13.19 34.34 -7.14
N PRO A 702 -14.38 34.46 -6.51
CA PRO A 702 -15.44 35.29 -7.05
C PRO A 702 -14.89 36.72 -7.07
N SER A 703 -14.58 37.23 -8.26
CA SER A 703 -14.34 38.65 -8.45
C SER A 703 -15.63 39.38 -8.06
N THR A 704 -15.65 39.90 -6.83
CA THR A 704 -16.53 40.96 -6.39
C THR A 704 -16.35 42.15 -7.32
N SER A 705 -17.17 42.20 -8.36
CA SER A 705 -17.36 43.41 -9.15
C SER A 705 -18.83 43.56 -9.50
N THR A 706 -19.40 44.59 -8.87
CA THR A 706 -20.47 45.47 -9.33
C THR A 706 -21.90 44.94 -9.40
N ALA A 707 -22.67 45.41 -8.42
CA ALA A 707 -24.10 45.55 -8.44
C ALA A 707 -24.59 46.30 -9.69
N SER A 708 -25.55 45.71 -10.40
CA SER A 708 -26.64 46.44 -11.05
C SER A 708 -27.70 45.50 -11.64
N SER A 709 -28.93 45.70 -11.16
CA SER A 709 -30.22 45.53 -11.83
C SER A 709 -30.90 44.15 -11.89
N PRO A 710 -32.17 44.06 -11.44
CA PRO A 710 -33.01 42.87 -11.55
C PRO A 710 -33.92 42.95 -12.79
N SER A 711 -33.98 41.91 -13.60
CA SER A 711 -35.14 41.67 -14.45
C SER A 711 -35.21 40.24 -14.97
N SER A 712 -36.39 39.65 -14.71
CA SER A 712 -37.14 38.70 -15.55
C SER A 712 -36.53 37.33 -15.85
N ASP A 713 -37.04 36.36 -15.10
CA ASP A 713 -37.99 35.38 -15.64
C ASP A 713 -37.49 34.50 -16.79
N SER A 714 -36.80 33.41 -16.43
CA SER A 714 -36.82 32.19 -17.23
C SER A 714 -36.74 30.98 -16.31
N SER A 715 -37.91 30.47 -15.95
CA SER A 715 -38.13 29.18 -15.31
C SER A 715 -37.62 28.04 -16.19
N PHE A 716 -36.34 27.71 -16.09
CA PHE A 716 -35.81 26.44 -16.59
C PHE A 716 -35.63 25.48 -15.42
N ASN A 717 -36.63 24.61 -15.26
CA ASN A 717 -36.67 23.37 -14.50
C ASN A 717 -35.38 22.99 -13.75
N ASP A 718 -35.23 23.52 -12.53
CA ASP A 718 -34.50 22.87 -11.44
C ASP A 718 -35.27 21.61 -11.05
N ARG A 719 -35.13 20.55 -11.85
CA ARG A 719 -35.39 19.21 -11.35
C ARG A 719 -34.24 18.91 -10.39
N PRO A 720 -34.48 18.61 -9.10
CA PRO A 720 -33.44 18.08 -8.23
C PRO A 720 -32.93 16.81 -8.91
N ILE A 721 -31.76 16.89 -9.53
CA ILE A 721 -31.02 15.72 -9.97
C ILE A 721 -30.88 14.90 -8.70
N ARG A 722 -31.62 13.80 -8.63
CA ARG A 722 -31.53 12.80 -7.58
C ARG A 722 -30.06 12.44 -7.53
N MET A 723 -29.32 13.05 -6.59
CA MET A 723 -27.88 12.88 -6.51
C MET A 723 -27.67 11.40 -6.29
N SER A 724 -27.19 10.73 -7.33
CA SER A 724 -26.66 9.40 -7.18
C SER A 724 -25.60 9.46 -6.07
N PRO A 725 -25.50 8.43 -5.20
CA PRO A 725 -24.70 8.40 -3.98
C PRO A 725 -23.19 8.35 -4.30
N HIS A 726 -22.72 9.37 -5.01
CA HIS A 726 -21.38 9.48 -5.51
C HIS A 726 -20.47 10.11 -4.45
N ALA A 727 -19.22 9.67 -4.42
CA ALA A 727 -18.21 10.20 -3.53
C ALA A 727 -18.05 11.72 -3.68
N SER A 728 -18.09 12.40 -2.54
CA SER A 728 -17.80 13.82 -2.40
C SER A 728 -16.36 14.14 -2.81
N ARG A 729 -16.09 15.41 -3.12
CA ARG A 729 -14.72 15.87 -3.45
C ARG A 729 -13.73 15.57 -2.33
N SER A 730 -14.14 15.74 -1.07
CA SER A 730 -13.32 15.43 0.10
C SER A 730 -13.03 13.94 0.24
N GLU A 731 -14.01 13.07 -0.01
CA GLU A 731 -13.80 11.61 -0.01
C GLU A 731 -12.83 11.19 -1.12
N LEU A 732 -12.95 11.78 -2.32
CA LEU A 732 -12.02 11.53 -3.41
C LEU A 732 -10.58 11.99 -3.10
N LEU A 733 -10.42 13.15 -2.46
CA LEU A 733 -9.10 13.63 -2.01
C LEU A 733 -8.50 12.71 -0.94
N SER A 734 -9.34 12.23 0.00
CA SER A 734 -8.95 11.24 1.00
C SER A 734 -8.50 9.93 0.36
N LEU A 735 -9.27 9.40 -0.60
CA LEU A 735 -8.91 8.21 -1.36
C LEU A 735 -7.57 8.38 -2.09
N VAL A 736 -7.36 9.52 -2.76
CA VAL A 736 -6.09 9.83 -3.44
C VAL A 736 -4.92 9.84 -2.45
N SER A 737 -5.08 10.45 -1.28
CA SER A 737 -4.06 10.47 -0.23
C SER A 737 -3.74 9.06 0.26
N GLN A 738 -4.76 8.28 0.60
CA GLN A 738 -4.60 6.92 1.11
C GLN A 738 -3.94 5.98 0.08
N LEU A 739 -4.26 6.13 -1.22
CA LEU A 739 -3.58 5.40 -2.29
C LEU A 739 -2.09 5.77 -2.41
N GLN A 740 -1.74 7.05 -2.23
CA GLN A 740 -0.35 7.50 -2.23
C GLN A 740 0.41 6.95 -1.01
N ASP A 741 -0.22 6.94 0.17
CA ASP A 741 0.34 6.38 1.38
C ASP A 741 0.57 4.88 1.25
N TYR A 742 -0.40 4.15 0.71
CA TYR A 742 -0.26 2.72 0.45
C TYR A 742 0.83 2.42 -0.58
N ALA A 743 0.97 3.22 -1.64
CA ALA A 743 2.05 3.08 -2.61
C ALA A 743 3.44 3.30 -1.98
N MET A 744 3.56 4.21 -1.01
CA MET A 744 4.81 4.42 -0.27
C MET A 744 5.14 3.22 0.61
N SER A 745 4.15 2.66 1.33
CA SER A 745 4.32 1.43 2.10
C SER A 745 4.72 0.25 1.19
N LEU A 746 4.11 0.11 0.01
CA LEU A 746 4.47 -0.90 -0.97
C LEU A 746 5.93 -0.76 -1.44
N ASP A 747 6.38 0.45 -1.77
CA ASP A 747 7.79 0.69 -2.17
C ASP A 747 8.78 0.24 -1.10
N PHE A 748 8.52 0.60 0.17
CA PHE A 748 9.38 0.19 1.27
C PHE A 748 9.51 -1.34 1.36
N ARG A 749 8.37 -2.05 1.34
CA ARG A 749 8.38 -3.53 1.42
C ARG A 749 9.05 -4.19 0.22
N LEU A 750 9.04 -3.56 -0.96
CA LEU A 750 9.76 -4.05 -2.13
C LEU A 750 11.27 -3.83 -2.04
N ARG A 751 11.69 -2.75 -1.39
CA ARG A 751 13.11 -2.40 -1.23
C ARG A 751 13.79 -3.10 -0.07
N GLU A 752 13.05 -3.68 0.88
CA GLU A 752 13.63 -4.29 2.09
C GLU A 752 14.78 -5.27 1.80
N GLY A 753 14.74 -5.99 0.68
CA GLY A 753 15.83 -6.86 0.24
C GLY A 753 17.13 -6.16 -0.20
N ASP A 754 17.05 -4.88 -0.57
CA ASP A 754 18.13 -4.08 -1.15
C ASP A 754 18.73 -3.05 -0.16
N LEU A 755 18.20 -2.93 1.06
CA LEU A 755 18.63 -1.88 2.03
C LEU A 755 19.97 -2.17 2.73
N VAL A 756 20.52 -3.37 2.61
CA VAL A 756 21.72 -3.83 3.34
C VAL A 756 23.07 -3.37 2.73
N PRO A 757 23.27 -3.24 1.40
CA PRO A 757 24.61 -3.00 0.84
C PRO A 757 25.15 -1.57 1.01
N ALA A 758 24.29 -0.56 1.09
CA ALA A 758 24.71 0.84 0.99
C ALA A 758 25.49 1.38 2.20
N LEU A 759 25.36 0.75 3.37
CA LEU A 759 26.06 1.16 4.61
C LEU A 759 27.41 0.45 4.83
N ASN A 760 27.78 -0.51 3.96
CA ASN A 760 28.95 -1.35 4.17
C ASN A 760 30.16 -1.00 3.27
N THR A 761 30.07 0.04 2.44
CA THR A 761 31.11 0.34 1.44
C THR A 761 32.30 1.17 1.94
N GLU A 762 32.38 1.54 3.22
CA GLU A 762 33.44 2.44 3.72
C GLU A 762 34.50 1.78 4.63
N SER A 763 34.44 0.48 4.93
CA SER A 763 35.33 -0.12 5.97
C SER A 763 36.34 -1.16 5.50
N ASP A 764 36.73 -1.20 4.22
CA ASP A 764 37.88 -2.01 3.79
C ASP A 764 39.03 -1.12 3.31
N PRO A 765 39.81 -0.52 4.24
CA PRO A 765 41.04 0.15 3.89
C PRO A 765 42.07 -0.91 3.46
N LYS A 766 42.06 -1.27 2.18
CA LYS A 766 43.24 -1.84 1.52
C LYS A 766 44.16 -0.69 1.11
N GLY A 767 45.23 -0.50 1.88
CA GLY A 767 46.34 0.40 1.57
C GLY A 767 47.04 0.89 2.83
#